data_AF-A0A0M4EVW7-F1
#
_entry.id   AF-A0A0M4EVW7-F1
#
_cell.length_a   1.000
_cell.length_b   1.000
_cell.length_c   1.000
_cell.angle_alpha   90.00
_cell.angle_beta   90.00
_cell.angle_gamma   90.00
#
_symmetry.space_group_name_H-M   'P 1'
#
loop_
_entity.id
_entity.type
_entity.pdbx_description
1 polymer ?
#
loop_
_entity_poly.entity_id
_entity_poly.type
_entity_poly.pdbx_seq_one_letter_code
_entity_poly.pdbx_strand_id
1 'polypeptide(L)'
;MTLERQRNVLCQRYACATPKAALLLTLYITVFLFSLLSAASAEGEEEDGPYRGKYLGKLNSYHHQVSGDVYAVNEFTFLIVGFNYDGNGADTFFWAGASNRPGPQGFIVPDEYGKTNILDRYHNKDFTLTLPDRKKLTEIKWLAVYDLNNQNNFGDVYIPEEFEPPRTQTGGTFSKRSHNVSSSSIEIVDSKTIRIMDFTYDGRGKRTFFWTGVGAQPSSRGSKMPDERGYLDPIRRYNKETIELELPGDKTIFDVDWISVYDVADNENFGHVLIPDGLNVPPSLVKITPYEFSLPNCRQLHKDLQVSWEVFGPQITLQLSGQVEKTDYMSFGISGSDVSSQMIGSDVVVAYLDDIRGYTVDYNITSLAPCVQVLGQNKGVCRDDVVGGLDSFQLNTYSRKDGINTISFRRTLKSSDDGDKEIFLDRSNYVVWAFGQLDSNNEPAFHTHYPKSDIIIDFNTTDPVNDCFSFTKRTRPPPQLWERARISDATVRTFNAYLGPSGGIRGYQGLTGHVSSGLAWYINGYMIPELYLKRGLTYTFKVRGGNNPHSPEHYHPLVITDDPQGGYDRLSDAKQSEIRVLAGVEFTRRGRPKPTAAGPLCLSRYPENYDRRLDDDFATFKKFNRSLLITCSDEPPALLEITPNITWPDTVYYNSFTHGNMGWKIHIVDNYSKLRSAAPCLSLTWLSALSGVLLLLLLK
;
A
#
# COMPACT_ATOMS: atom_id res chain seq x y z
N MET A 1 -26.65 -8.10 -106.78
CA MET A 1 -27.01 -6.69 -107.01
C MET A 1 -27.17 -6.04 -105.65
N THR A 2 -26.50 -4.95 -105.24
CA THR A 2 -26.18 -3.64 -105.88
C THR A 2 -27.44 -2.82 -106.21
N LEU A 3 -27.54 -1.52 -105.88
CA LEU A 3 -26.68 -0.62 -105.09
C LEU A 3 -27.54 0.59 -104.59
N GLU A 4 -26.92 1.46 -103.79
CA GLU A 4 -27.23 2.88 -103.39
C GLU A 4 -28.51 3.61 -103.90
N ARG A 5 -29.28 4.40 -103.13
CA ARG A 5 -29.04 5.42 -102.04
C ARG A 5 -29.01 6.88 -102.56
N GLN A 6 -30.12 7.63 -102.39
CA GLN A 6 -30.26 9.11 -102.44
C GLN A 6 -31.60 9.54 -101.80
N ARG A 7 -31.82 10.72 -101.19
CA ARG A 7 -30.93 11.78 -100.62
C ARG A 7 -31.76 12.78 -99.74
N ASN A 8 -31.19 13.25 -98.62
CA ASN A 8 -31.50 14.47 -97.81
C ASN A 8 -32.94 14.75 -97.31
N VAL A 9 -33.12 15.21 -96.05
CA VAL A 9 -33.44 16.60 -95.59
C VAL A 9 -33.82 16.50 -94.07
N LEU A 10 -33.57 17.38 -93.08
CA LEU A 10 -33.00 18.76 -92.98
C LEU A 10 -32.22 18.95 -91.62
N CYS A 11 -32.28 20.18 -91.06
CA CYS A 11 -31.86 20.74 -89.77
C CYS A 11 -32.40 20.06 -88.47
N GLN A 12 -31.93 20.34 -87.23
CA GLN A 12 -31.01 21.39 -86.75
C GLN A 12 -30.24 21.05 -85.44
N ARG A 13 -28.94 21.39 -85.40
CA ARG A 13 -28.07 21.81 -84.26
C ARG A 13 -28.42 21.39 -82.78
N TYR A 14 -27.59 20.54 -82.14
CA TYR A 14 -26.49 20.93 -81.22
C TYR A 14 -25.88 19.73 -80.43
N ALA A 15 -24.58 19.84 -80.13
CA ALA A 15 -23.80 19.13 -79.08
C ALA A 15 -23.77 17.58 -79.04
N CYS A 16 -22.62 17.00 -79.41
CA CYS A 16 -22.27 15.62 -79.07
C CYS A 16 -21.68 15.52 -77.65
N ALA A 17 -22.09 14.49 -76.89
CA ALA A 17 -21.25 13.81 -75.89
C ALA A 17 -21.75 12.38 -75.71
N THR A 18 -20.86 11.39 -75.66
CA THR A 18 -21.24 9.97 -75.49
C THR A 18 -21.33 9.59 -74.01
N PRO A 19 -22.21 8.64 -73.61
CA PRO A 19 -22.47 8.35 -72.20
C PRO A 19 -21.27 7.78 -71.42
N LYS A 20 -20.19 7.38 -72.10
CA LYS A 20 -18.94 6.93 -71.46
C LYS A 20 -18.15 8.08 -70.80
N ALA A 21 -18.26 9.31 -71.30
CA ALA A 21 -17.52 10.45 -70.74
C ALA A 21 -18.06 10.87 -69.37
N ALA A 22 -19.39 10.91 -69.21
CA ALA A 22 -20.04 11.25 -67.94
C ALA A 22 -19.70 10.23 -66.83
N LEU A 23 -19.69 8.93 -67.16
CA LEU A 23 -19.40 7.86 -66.21
C LEU A 23 -17.94 7.87 -65.71
N LEU A 24 -17.00 8.28 -66.56
CA LEU A 24 -15.60 8.47 -66.17
C LEU A 24 -15.44 9.70 -65.27
N LEU A 25 -16.12 10.80 -65.57
CA LEU A 25 -16.03 12.02 -64.76
C LEU A 25 -16.62 11.82 -63.37
N THR A 26 -17.75 11.12 -63.23
CA THR A 26 -18.31 10.79 -61.91
C THR A 26 -17.42 9.82 -61.13
N LEU A 27 -16.78 8.84 -61.79
CA LEU A 27 -15.85 7.92 -61.13
C LEU A 27 -14.58 8.65 -60.62
N TYR A 28 -14.04 9.60 -61.39
CA TYR A 28 -12.92 10.43 -60.92
C TYR A 28 -13.33 11.32 -59.73
N ILE A 29 -14.52 11.91 -59.74
CA ILE A 29 -15.01 12.73 -58.63
C ILE A 29 -15.25 11.88 -57.37
N THR A 30 -15.84 10.69 -57.47
CA THR A 30 -16.04 9.82 -56.30
C THR A 30 -14.73 9.28 -55.73
N VAL A 31 -13.76 8.89 -56.58
CA VAL A 31 -12.42 8.50 -56.12
C VAL A 31 -11.70 9.66 -55.44
N PHE A 32 -11.77 10.88 -56.00
CA PHE A 32 -11.11 12.05 -55.42
C PHE A 32 -11.74 12.48 -54.07
N LEU A 33 -13.07 12.39 -53.93
CA LEU A 33 -13.72 12.54 -52.62
C LEU A 33 -13.30 11.44 -51.64
N PHE A 34 -13.22 10.17 -52.06
CA PHE A 34 -12.79 9.09 -51.18
C PHE A 34 -11.36 9.31 -50.67
N SER A 35 -10.42 9.74 -51.54
CA SER A 35 -9.06 10.08 -51.12
C SER A 35 -8.97 11.30 -50.19
N LEU A 36 -9.93 12.22 -50.24
CA LEU A 36 -10.03 13.35 -49.30
C LEU A 36 -10.68 12.95 -47.97
N LEU A 37 -11.64 12.01 -47.98
CA LEU A 37 -12.23 11.44 -46.77
C LEU A 37 -11.28 10.49 -46.03
N SER A 38 -10.30 9.88 -46.71
CA SER A 38 -9.20 9.14 -46.08
C SER A 38 -8.11 10.04 -45.47
N ALA A 39 -8.23 11.37 -45.56
CA ALA A 39 -7.20 12.32 -45.10
C ALA A 39 -7.58 13.06 -43.80
N ALA A 40 -8.58 12.58 -43.06
CA ALA A 40 -9.13 13.25 -41.88
C ALA A 40 -9.48 12.35 -40.68
N SER A 41 -8.99 11.10 -40.64
CA SER A 41 -8.86 10.38 -39.37
C SER A 41 -7.49 10.69 -38.76
N ALA A 42 -7.46 11.73 -37.91
CA ALA A 42 -6.40 11.88 -36.90
C ALA A 42 -6.70 10.98 -35.69
N GLU A 43 -6.94 9.70 -35.97
CA GLU A 43 -6.90 8.65 -34.95
C GLU A 43 -5.43 8.54 -34.52
N GLY A 44 -5.16 8.84 -33.25
CA GLY A 44 -3.83 8.61 -32.68
C GLY A 44 -3.52 7.12 -32.75
N GLU A 45 -2.27 6.76 -33.08
CA GLU A 45 -1.82 5.39 -32.99
C GLU A 45 -2.11 4.86 -31.57
N GLU A 46 -2.75 3.70 -31.46
CA GLU A 46 -2.90 3.00 -30.18
C GLU A 46 -1.51 2.57 -29.72
N GLU A 47 -0.85 3.44 -28.94
CA GLU A 47 0.43 3.11 -28.32
C GLU A 47 0.27 1.89 -27.41
N ASP A 48 0.98 0.82 -27.76
CA ASP A 48 1.06 -0.42 -26.99
C ASP A 48 1.83 -0.16 -25.67
N GLY A 49 1.11 0.37 -24.67
CA GLY A 49 1.69 0.81 -23.41
C GLY A 49 0.69 1.50 -22.46
N PRO A 50 1.09 1.76 -21.20
CA PRO A 50 0.23 2.43 -20.22
C PRO A 50 0.02 3.91 -20.58
N TYR A 51 -1.16 4.44 -20.27
CA TYR A 51 -1.49 5.85 -20.53
C TYR A 51 -0.48 6.84 -19.91
N ARG A 52 0.16 7.65 -20.76
CA ARG A 52 1.29 8.56 -20.44
C ARG A 52 0.87 10.03 -20.23
N GLY A 53 -0.41 10.33 -20.30
CA GLY A 53 -0.92 11.70 -20.39
C GLY A 53 -1.23 12.08 -21.84
N LYS A 54 -1.30 13.38 -22.12
CA LYS A 54 -1.68 13.88 -23.45
C LYS A 54 -0.44 14.07 -24.33
N TYR A 55 -0.32 13.26 -25.37
CA TYR A 55 0.77 13.35 -26.35
C TYR A 55 0.79 14.74 -27.02
N LEU A 56 1.99 15.30 -27.17
CA LEU A 56 2.24 16.59 -27.81
C LEU A 56 2.93 16.43 -29.16
N GLY A 57 3.78 15.42 -29.30
CA GLY A 57 4.52 15.13 -30.52
C GLY A 57 5.92 14.58 -30.26
N LYS A 58 6.56 14.12 -31.33
CA LYS A 58 7.98 13.73 -31.36
C LYS A 58 8.87 14.96 -31.45
N LEU A 59 10.03 14.93 -30.78
CA LEU A 59 11.07 15.95 -30.94
C LEU A 59 11.60 15.95 -32.37
N ASN A 60 11.52 17.10 -33.03
CA ASN A 60 12.11 17.38 -34.33
C ASN A 60 13.65 17.35 -34.21
N SER A 61 14.31 16.31 -34.72
CA SER A 61 15.79 16.22 -34.69
C SER A 61 16.44 17.12 -35.73
N TYR A 62 17.29 18.05 -35.30
CA TYR A 62 18.14 18.87 -36.19
C TYR A 62 19.63 18.54 -36.05
N HIS A 63 20.12 18.41 -34.83
CA HIS A 63 21.52 18.14 -34.52
C HIS A 63 21.65 17.23 -33.27
N HIS A 64 22.88 16.79 -32.98
CA HIS A 64 23.24 16.11 -31.71
C HIS A 64 22.39 14.87 -31.35
N GLN A 65 21.80 14.21 -32.34
CA GLN A 65 20.95 13.02 -32.18
C GLN A 65 19.77 13.23 -31.20
N VAL A 66 19.26 14.47 -31.10
CA VAL A 66 18.11 14.80 -30.25
C VAL A 66 16.85 14.12 -30.77
N SER A 67 16.33 13.14 -30.03
CA SER A 67 15.08 12.46 -30.35
C SER A 67 14.39 11.99 -29.08
N GLY A 68 13.06 11.94 -29.09
CA GLY A 68 12.22 11.42 -28.01
C GLY A 68 10.77 11.82 -28.24
N ASP A 69 9.85 11.16 -27.58
CA ASP A 69 8.41 11.38 -27.73
C ASP A 69 7.86 12.07 -26.48
N VAL A 70 7.11 13.17 -26.67
CA VAL A 70 6.80 14.14 -25.60
C VAL A 70 5.31 14.17 -25.29
N TYR A 71 5.00 14.12 -24.00
CA TYR A 71 3.64 14.13 -23.45
C TYR A 71 3.53 15.20 -22.37
N ALA A 72 2.34 15.76 -22.20
CA ALA A 72 1.99 16.51 -21.00
C ALA A 72 1.40 15.56 -19.95
N VAL A 73 2.00 15.56 -18.75
CA VAL A 73 1.52 14.81 -17.58
C VAL A 73 0.45 15.62 -16.84
N ASN A 74 0.66 16.93 -16.72
CA ASN A 74 -0.25 17.86 -16.06
C ASN A 74 0.02 19.31 -16.57
N GLU A 75 -0.52 20.33 -15.90
CA GLU A 75 -0.34 21.74 -16.30
C GLU A 75 1.07 22.33 -16.11
N PHE A 76 1.99 21.63 -15.43
CA PHE A 76 3.38 22.05 -15.16
C PHE A 76 4.46 21.07 -15.67
N THR A 77 4.10 19.81 -15.96
CA THR A 77 5.05 18.71 -16.15
C THR A 77 4.92 18.05 -17.52
N PHE A 78 6.05 17.93 -18.23
CA PHE A 78 6.23 17.05 -19.38
C PHE A 78 6.74 15.69 -18.95
N LEU A 79 6.43 14.66 -19.73
CA LEU A 79 7.14 13.38 -19.79
C LEU A 79 7.82 13.29 -21.16
N ILE A 80 9.08 12.91 -21.20
CA ILE A 80 9.80 12.54 -22.43
C ILE A 80 10.12 11.05 -22.35
N VAL A 81 9.80 10.31 -23.40
CA VAL A 81 10.06 8.87 -23.56
C VAL A 81 11.11 8.66 -24.66
N GLY A 82 11.99 7.69 -24.47
CA GLY A 82 13.01 7.31 -25.45
C GLY A 82 14.03 8.42 -25.74
N PHE A 83 14.30 9.31 -24.78
CA PHE A 83 15.13 10.48 -25.04
C PHE A 83 16.59 10.11 -25.31
N ASN A 84 17.14 10.66 -26.38
CA ASN A 84 18.53 10.55 -26.79
C ASN A 84 19.10 11.94 -27.08
N TYR A 85 20.36 12.16 -26.72
CA TYR A 85 21.16 13.36 -27.03
C TYR A 85 22.63 13.01 -26.86
N ASP A 86 23.48 13.36 -27.83
CA ASP A 86 24.86 12.86 -27.92
C ASP A 86 25.85 13.43 -26.88
N GLY A 87 25.52 14.53 -26.22
CA GLY A 87 26.35 15.19 -25.21
C GLY A 87 27.47 16.09 -25.76
N ASN A 88 27.51 16.38 -27.06
CA ASN A 88 28.58 17.15 -27.70
C ASN A 88 28.29 18.67 -27.83
N GLY A 89 27.17 19.16 -27.30
CA GLY A 89 26.81 20.58 -27.29
C GLY A 89 27.62 21.40 -26.26
N ALA A 90 27.80 22.70 -26.51
CA ALA A 90 28.68 23.54 -25.70
C ALA A 90 28.04 24.07 -24.41
N ASP A 91 26.86 24.70 -24.51
CA ASP A 91 26.13 25.30 -23.40
C ASP A 91 24.63 24.97 -23.54
N THR A 92 24.34 23.66 -23.48
CA THR A 92 23.07 23.07 -23.93
C THR A 92 22.14 22.74 -22.76
N PHE A 93 20.87 23.17 -22.88
CA PHE A 93 19.85 23.02 -21.84
C PHE A 93 18.52 22.54 -22.42
N PHE A 94 17.64 22.01 -21.55
CA PHE A 94 16.21 22.03 -21.83
C PHE A 94 15.72 23.48 -21.73
N TRP A 95 15.03 23.95 -22.75
CA TRP A 95 14.74 25.36 -22.97
C TRP A 95 13.30 25.52 -23.46
N ALA A 96 12.56 26.48 -22.90
CA ALA A 96 11.15 26.71 -23.26
C ALA A 96 10.85 28.20 -23.42
N GLY A 97 9.80 28.53 -24.18
CA GLY A 97 9.43 29.94 -24.40
C GLY A 97 8.07 30.15 -25.06
N ALA A 98 7.61 31.40 -25.00
CA ALA A 98 6.31 31.83 -25.52
C ALA A 98 6.37 32.45 -26.94
N SER A 99 7.58 32.59 -27.51
CA SER A 99 7.80 33.05 -28.88
C SER A 99 7.24 32.05 -29.90
N ASN A 100 6.91 32.51 -31.11
CA ASN A 100 6.41 31.63 -32.18
C ASN A 100 7.45 30.62 -32.73
N ARG A 101 8.71 30.66 -32.27
CA ARG A 101 9.80 29.71 -32.60
C ARG A 101 10.82 29.66 -31.45
N PRO A 102 11.54 28.54 -31.26
CA PRO A 102 12.74 28.46 -30.42
C PRO A 102 13.78 29.53 -30.76
N GLY A 103 14.47 30.02 -29.74
CA GLY A 103 15.45 31.10 -29.84
C GLY A 103 15.90 31.62 -28.47
N PRO A 104 16.73 32.67 -28.41
CA PRO A 104 17.31 33.17 -27.15
C PRO A 104 16.30 33.83 -26.20
N GLN A 105 15.04 34.04 -26.61
CA GLN A 105 13.96 34.56 -25.76
C GLN A 105 13.15 33.41 -25.13
N GLY A 106 13.83 32.63 -24.27
CA GLY A 106 13.26 31.53 -23.50
C GLY A 106 13.77 31.51 -22.06
N PHE A 107 13.63 30.37 -21.39
CA PHE A 107 14.15 30.10 -20.05
C PHE A 107 14.57 28.63 -19.91
N ILE A 108 15.51 28.36 -18.99
CA ILE A 108 15.97 27.00 -18.66
C ILE A 108 14.83 26.24 -17.98
N VAL A 109 14.52 25.05 -18.48
CA VAL A 109 13.73 24.05 -17.76
C VAL A 109 14.70 23.16 -16.98
N PRO A 110 14.55 22.98 -15.65
CA PRO A 110 15.43 22.11 -14.88
C PRO A 110 15.39 20.64 -15.36
N ASP A 111 16.51 19.94 -15.20
CA ASP A 111 16.66 18.50 -15.48
C ASP A 111 15.76 17.63 -14.57
N GLU A 112 15.75 16.32 -14.81
CA GLU A 112 14.99 15.35 -14.02
C GLU A 112 15.43 15.23 -12.54
N TYR A 113 16.51 15.92 -12.15
CA TYR A 113 17.01 16.05 -10.78
C TYR A 113 16.78 17.47 -10.21
N GLY A 114 16.08 18.34 -10.94
CA GLY A 114 15.79 19.73 -10.54
C GLY A 114 16.95 20.71 -10.69
N LYS A 115 17.98 20.38 -11.49
CA LYS A 115 19.18 21.22 -11.71
C LYS A 115 19.08 21.99 -13.02
N THR A 116 19.74 23.15 -13.06
CA THR A 116 19.89 23.97 -14.29
C THR A 116 21.33 23.93 -14.79
N ASN A 117 21.88 22.73 -14.91
CA ASN A 117 23.23 22.49 -15.43
C ASN A 117 23.19 22.25 -16.95
N ILE A 118 24.35 22.38 -17.61
CA ILE A 118 24.52 21.90 -19.00
C ILE A 118 24.18 20.41 -19.05
N LEU A 119 23.46 19.98 -20.08
CA LEU A 119 23.03 18.60 -20.24
C LEU A 119 24.20 17.66 -20.55
N ASP A 120 24.33 16.62 -19.72
CA ASP A 120 25.12 15.42 -20.02
C ASP A 120 24.52 14.63 -21.20
N ARG A 121 25.20 13.56 -21.64
CA ARG A 121 24.71 12.65 -22.68
C ARG A 121 23.51 11.82 -22.20
N TYR A 122 22.46 11.72 -23.02
CA TYR A 122 21.30 10.85 -22.78
C TYR A 122 21.23 9.73 -23.82
N HIS A 123 20.80 8.54 -23.38
CA HIS A 123 20.63 7.36 -24.23
C HIS A 123 19.36 6.59 -23.84
N ASN A 124 18.36 6.63 -24.72
CA ASN A 124 17.04 6.02 -24.57
C ASN A 124 16.47 6.10 -23.13
N LYS A 125 16.39 7.32 -22.59
CA LYS A 125 15.98 7.58 -21.20
C LYS A 125 14.57 8.16 -21.13
N ASP A 126 13.78 7.65 -20.20
CA ASP A 126 12.45 8.17 -19.88
C ASP A 126 12.54 9.04 -18.61
N PHE A 127 12.00 10.26 -18.64
CA PHE A 127 12.00 11.16 -17.49
C PHE A 127 10.98 12.31 -17.62
N THR A 128 10.65 12.93 -16.49
CA THR A 128 9.76 14.09 -16.43
C THR A 128 10.53 15.40 -16.24
N LEU A 129 10.13 16.44 -16.98
CA LEU A 129 10.61 17.81 -16.79
C LEU A 129 9.49 18.67 -16.24
N THR A 130 9.73 19.42 -15.16
CA THR A 130 8.73 20.31 -14.56
C THR A 130 9.14 21.77 -14.75
N LEU A 131 8.21 22.60 -15.21
CA LEU A 131 8.46 24.01 -15.47
C LEU A 131 8.80 24.79 -14.18
N PRO A 132 9.82 25.67 -14.21
CA PRO A 132 10.21 26.49 -13.08
C PRO A 132 9.14 27.54 -12.73
N ASP A 133 9.25 28.11 -11.52
CA ASP A 133 8.39 29.20 -11.00
C ASP A 133 6.88 28.93 -10.94
N ARG A 134 6.45 27.69 -11.24
CA ARG A 134 5.05 27.29 -11.52
C ARG A 134 4.47 27.93 -12.78
N LYS A 135 5.31 28.19 -13.79
CA LYS A 135 4.89 28.50 -15.17
C LYS A 135 4.09 27.33 -15.72
N LYS A 136 3.06 27.59 -16.52
CA LYS A 136 2.19 26.54 -17.09
C LYS A 136 2.61 26.14 -18.50
N LEU A 137 2.29 24.91 -18.90
CA LEU A 137 2.43 24.46 -20.29
C LEU A 137 1.63 25.34 -21.26
N THR A 138 0.51 25.93 -20.81
CA THR A 138 -0.31 26.87 -21.58
C THR A 138 0.30 28.28 -21.71
N GLU A 139 1.43 28.57 -21.07
CA GLU A 139 2.14 29.86 -21.13
C GLU A 139 3.35 29.83 -22.09
N ILE A 140 3.63 28.67 -22.69
CA ILE A 140 4.72 28.45 -23.64
C ILE A 140 4.20 27.82 -24.94
N LYS A 141 4.93 28.02 -26.04
CA LYS A 141 4.59 27.50 -27.37
C LYS A 141 5.46 26.33 -27.83
N TRP A 142 6.60 26.11 -27.18
CA TRP A 142 7.56 25.07 -27.53
C TRP A 142 8.42 24.68 -26.33
N LEU A 143 8.93 23.45 -26.39
CA LEU A 143 10.01 22.90 -25.58
C LEU A 143 11.12 22.48 -26.55
N ALA A 144 12.38 22.78 -26.22
CA ALA A 144 13.53 22.50 -27.08
C ALA A 144 14.77 22.06 -26.29
N VAL A 145 15.68 21.38 -26.98
CA VAL A 145 17.07 21.19 -26.57
C VAL A 145 17.90 22.24 -27.30
N TYR A 146 18.44 23.21 -26.56
CA TYR A 146 18.96 24.45 -27.12
C TYR A 146 20.34 24.81 -26.54
N ASP A 147 21.29 25.15 -27.41
CA ASP A 147 22.64 25.58 -27.06
C ASP A 147 22.72 27.11 -27.03
N LEU A 148 22.83 27.67 -25.83
CA LEU A 148 22.81 29.12 -25.60
C LEU A 148 24.06 29.82 -26.15
N ASN A 149 25.21 29.14 -26.14
CA ASN A 149 26.47 29.70 -26.65
C ASN A 149 26.44 29.90 -28.17
N ASN A 150 25.93 28.91 -28.90
CA ASN A 150 25.82 28.98 -30.37
C ASN A 150 24.45 29.49 -30.86
N GLN A 151 23.51 29.75 -29.95
CA GLN A 151 22.10 30.09 -30.21
C GLN A 151 21.40 29.09 -31.15
N ASN A 152 21.77 27.81 -31.06
CA ASN A 152 21.32 26.76 -31.98
C ASN A 152 20.27 25.84 -31.33
N ASN A 153 19.28 25.45 -32.13
CA ASN A 153 18.22 24.53 -31.75
C ASN A 153 18.60 23.12 -32.22
N PHE A 154 18.83 22.19 -31.30
CA PHE A 154 19.19 20.82 -31.64
C PHE A 154 17.98 19.92 -31.85
N GLY A 155 16.86 20.24 -31.18
CA GLY A 155 15.55 19.71 -31.52
C GLY A 155 14.42 20.30 -30.67
N ASP A 156 13.22 20.38 -31.22
CA ASP A 156 12.05 20.99 -30.57
C ASP A 156 10.75 20.17 -30.70
N VAL A 157 9.78 20.50 -29.86
CA VAL A 157 8.36 20.14 -30.02
C VAL A 157 7.52 21.39 -29.75
N TYR A 158 6.48 21.59 -30.57
CA TYR A 158 5.53 22.71 -30.40
C TYR A 158 4.30 22.25 -29.62
N ILE A 159 3.74 23.16 -28.82
CA ILE A 159 2.52 22.95 -28.06
C ILE A 159 1.35 23.54 -28.88
N PRO A 160 0.27 22.78 -29.16
CA PRO A 160 -0.88 23.30 -29.90
C PRO A 160 -1.53 24.53 -29.24
N GLU A 161 -2.01 25.50 -30.02
CA GLU A 161 -2.58 26.73 -29.45
C GLU A 161 -3.90 26.50 -28.68
N GLU A 162 -4.61 25.41 -28.98
CA GLU A 162 -5.82 24.94 -28.25
C GLU A 162 -5.50 23.79 -27.26
N PHE A 163 -4.27 23.73 -26.74
CA PHE A 163 -3.83 22.69 -25.83
C PHE A 163 -4.43 22.83 -24.41
N GLU A 164 -5.45 22.02 -24.09
CA GLU A 164 -5.81 21.74 -22.70
C GLU A 164 -4.85 20.70 -22.06
N PRO A 165 -4.16 21.00 -20.95
CA PRO A 165 -3.37 20.02 -20.19
C PRO A 165 -4.25 19.05 -19.39
N PRO A 166 -3.76 17.83 -19.10
CA PRO A 166 -4.48 16.90 -18.22
C PRO A 166 -4.61 17.45 -16.80
N ARG A 167 -5.78 17.26 -16.18
CA ARG A 167 -6.12 17.75 -14.83
C ARG A 167 -7.18 16.87 -14.18
N THR A 168 -7.23 16.85 -12.85
CA THR A 168 -8.33 16.21 -12.10
C THR A 168 -9.68 16.71 -12.60
N GLN A 169 -10.63 15.81 -12.87
CA GLN A 169 -11.95 16.15 -13.42
C GLN A 169 -13.10 15.71 -12.50
N THR A 170 -14.26 16.38 -12.63
CA THR A 170 -15.44 16.09 -11.80
C THR A 170 -16.28 14.98 -12.41
N GLY A 171 -16.33 13.81 -11.77
CA GLY A 171 -17.15 12.65 -12.17
C GLY A 171 -18.61 12.71 -11.74
N GLY A 172 -19.07 13.81 -11.13
CA GLY A 172 -20.47 13.98 -10.67
C GLY A 172 -20.69 13.50 -9.24
N THR A 173 -21.79 12.76 -8.98
CA THR A 173 -22.17 12.24 -7.66
C THR A 173 -22.84 10.86 -7.76
N PHE A 174 -22.85 10.10 -6.66
CA PHE A 174 -23.54 8.81 -6.60
C PHE A 174 -25.07 8.96 -6.68
N SER A 175 -25.70 8.16 -7.54
CA SER A 175 -27.15 8.03 -7.63
C SER A 175 -27.71 7.43 -6.34
N LYS A 176 -28.69 8.11 -5.73
CA LYS A 176 -29.30 7.67 -4.47
C LYS A 176 -30.43 6.68 -4.78
N ARG A 177 -30.18 5.37 -4.66
CA ARG A 177 -31.21 4.33 -4.87
C ARG A 177 -31.64 3.68 -3.55
N SER A 178 -30.74 2.98 -2.87
CA SER A 178 -31.00 2.27 -1.62
C SER A 178 -29.81 2.35 -0.64
N HIS A 179 -29.96 1.77 0.55
CA HIS A 179 -28.92 1.70 1.59
C HIS A 179 -28.17 3.00 1.92
N ASN A 180 -28.85 4.14 1.75
CA ASN A 180 -28.33 5.49 1.97
C ASN A 180 -27.06 5.87 1.15
N VAL A 181 -26.79 5.15 0.05
CA VAL A 181 -25.61 5.40 -0.81
C VAL A 181 -25.64 6.83 -1.37
N SER A 182 -24.60 7.60 -1.07
CA SER A 182 -24.46 8.99 -1.53
C SER A 182 -23.04 9.55 -1.40
N SER A 183 -22.74 10.59 -2.17
CA SER A 183 -21.55 11.44 -2.08
C SER A 183 -21.90 12.92 -2.31
N SER A 184 -20.99 13.85 -1.99
CA SER A 184 -21.13 15.28 -2.29
C SER A 184 -20.49 15.67 -3.64
N SER A 185 -19.35 15.06 -3.98
CA SER A 185 -18.73 15.08 -5.31
C SER A 185 -17.89 13.81 -5.52
N ILE A 186 -17.51 13.59 -6.77
CA ILE A 186 -16.55 12.56 -7.20
C ILE A 186 -15.52 13.26 -8.08
N GLU A 187 -14.25 13.03 -7.80
CA GLU A 187 -13.10 13.58 -8.52
C GLU A 187 -12.30 12.44 -9.15
N ILE A 188 -12.14 12.45 -10.46
CA ILE A 188 -11.27 11.54 -11.19
C ILE A 188 -9.88 12.17 -11.14
N VAL A 189 -9.04 11.65 -10.23
CA VAL A 189 -7.77 12.29 -9.82
C VAL A 189 -6.70 12.09 -10.88
N ASP A 190 -6.58 10.85 -11.35
CA ASP A 190 -5.70 10.40 -12.42
C ASP A 190 -6.35 9.20 -13.13
N SER A 191 -5.70 8.69 -14.19
CA SER A 191 -6.17 7.53 -14.99
C SER A 191 -6.49 6.23 -14.22
N LYS A 192 -6.13 6.07 -12.94
CA LYS A 192 -6.51 4.91 -12.10
C LYS A 192 -7.10 5.27 -10.73
N THR A 193 -6.88 6.49 -10.23
CA THR A 193 -7.32 6.93 -8.89
C THR A 193 -8.58 7.80 -8.96
N ILE A 194 -9.60 7.45 -8.16
CA ILE A 194 -10.84 8.22 -8.03
C ILE A 194 -11.09 8.56 -6.56
N ARG A 195 -11.41 9.82 -6.26
CA ARG A 195 -11.74 10.32 -4.92
C ARG A 195 -13.24 10.56 -4.81
N ILE A 196 -13.85 10.07 -3.73
CA ILE A 196 -15.27 10.23 -3.44
C ILE A 196 -15.39 11.08 -2.17
N MET A 197 -16.07 12.22 -2.26
CA MET A 197 -16.24 13.17 -1.15
C MET A 197 -17.55 12.92 -0.39
N ASP A 198 -17.51 13.07 0.94
CA ASP A 198 -18.63 12.80 1.87
C ASP A 198 -19.36 11.46 1.65
N PHE A 199 -18.62 10.41 1.26
CA PHE A 199 -19.20 9.09 0.98
C PHE A 199 -19.96 8.54 2.19
N THR A 200 -21.16 8.03 1.94
CA THR A 200 -22.06 7.51 2.94
C THR A 200 -22.74 6.25 2.41
N TYR A 201 -22.76 5.19 3.21
CA TYR A 201 -23.44 3.90 2.96
C TYR A 201 -23.78 3.28 4.32
N ASP A 202 -24.98 2.73 4.49
CA ASP A 202 -25.48 2.31 5.82
C ASP A 202 -24.90 1.00 6.37
N GLY A 203 -24.25 0.19 5.51
CA GLY A 203 -23.56 -1.05 5.91
C GLY A 203 -24.48 -2.25 6.10
N ARG A 204 -25.69 -2.28 5.51
CA ARG A 204 -26.68 -3.35 5.73
C ARG A 204 -26.83 -4.39 4.62
N GLY A 205 -26.19 -4.21 3.46
CA GLY A 205 -26.19 -5.22 2.41
C GLY A 205 -25.41 -6.48 2.81
N LYS A 206 -25.63 -7.57 2.06
CA LYS A 206 -25.13 -8.92 2.38
C LYS A 206 -23.74 -9.18 1.83
N ARG A 207 -23.53 -8.81 0.56
CA ARG A 207 -22.29 -9.02 -0.21
C ARG A 207 -22.08 -7.81 -1.11
N THR A 208 -22.00 -6.65 -0.47
CA THR A 208 -21.89 -5.34 -1.14
C THR A 208 -20.43 -4.99 -1.37
N PHE A 209 -20.07 -4.65 -2.61
CA PHE A 209 -18.71 -4.27 -2.99
C PHE A 209 -18.71 -2.93 -3.72
N PHE A 210 -17.53 -2.29 -3.82
CA PHE A 210 -17.26 -1.40 -4.94
C PHE A 210 -17.14 -2.26 -6.20
N TRP A 211 -17.83 -1.86 -7.27
CA TRP A 211 -18.08 -2.68 -8.45
C TRP A 211 -18.01 -1.81 -9.69
N THR A 212 -17.34 -2.27 -10.75
CA THR A 212 -17.11 -1.47 -11.95
C THR A 212 -17.17 -2.31 -13.23
N GLY A 213 -17.51 -1.70 -14.35
CA GLY A 213 -17.62 -2.37 -15.64
C GLY A 213 -18.08 -1.45 -16.77
N VAL A 214 -18.47 -2.08 -17.87
CA VAL A 214 -18.91 -1.42 -19.12
C VAL A 214 -20.42 -1.62 -19.36
N GLY A 215 -20.95 -0.91 -20.36
CA GLY A 215 -22.38 -0.80 -20.68
C GLY A 215 -23.08 0.32 -19.91
N ALA A 216 -24.18 0.85 -20.45
CA ALA A 216 -24.84 2.06 -19.95
C ALA A 216 -25.45 2.01 -18.51
N GLN A 217 -25.44 0.86 -17.84
CA GLN A 217 -25.91 0.69 -16.44
C GLN A 217 -25.15 -0.45 -15.72
N PRO A 218 -24.95 -0.34 -14.38
CA PRO A 218 -24.37 -1.40 -13.56
C PRO A 218 -25.10 -2.74 -13.63
N SER A 219 -24.32 -3.83 -13.67
CA SER A 219 -24.82 -5.20 -13.72
C SER A 219 -23.84 -6.21 -13.10
N SER A 220 -24.31 -7.45 -12.91
CA SER A 220 -23.50 -8.58 -12.43
C SER A 220 -22.32 -8.99 -13.33
N ARG A 221 -22.22 -8.44 -14.55
CA ARG A 221 -21.06 -8.63 -15.44
C ARG A 221 -19.88 -7.68 -15.13
N GLY A 222 -20.02 -6.80 -14.16
CA GLY A 222 -18.90 -6.02 -13.64
C GLY A 222 -17.87 -6.87 -12.88
N SER A 223 -16.88 -6.18 -12.35
CA SER A 223 -15.76 -6.72 -11.58
C SER A 223 -15.66 -6.00 -10.23
N LYS A 224 -15.11 -6.69 -9.22
CA LYS A 224 -14.80 -6.07 -7.93
C LYS A 224 -13.73 -4.98 -8.10
N MET A 225 -13.92 -3.88 -7.40
CA MET A 225 -12.89 -2.86 -7.15
C MET A 225 -12.46 -2.96 -5.67
N PRO A 226 -11.16 -2.88 -5.34
CA PRO A 226 -10.72 -2.84 -3.95
C PRO A 226 -11.25 -1.63 -3.17
N ASP A 227 -11.38 -1.77 -1.85
CA ASP A 227 -11.68 -0.64 -0.94
C ASP A 227 -10.48 0.32 -0.78
N GLU A 228 -10.63 1.38 0.04
CA GLU A 228 -9.58 2.39 0.23
C GLU A 228 -8.28 1.86 0.89
N ARG A 229 -8.31 0.62 1.39
CA ARG A 229 -7.21 -0.10 2.05
C ARG A 229 -6.67 -1.26 1.21
N GLY A 230 -7.41 -1.74 0.22
CA GLY A 230 -7.04 -2.83 -0.69
C GLY A 230 -7.83 -4.13 -0.51
N TYR A 231 -8.88 -4.17 0.31
CA TYR A 231 -9.67 -5.37 0.55
C TYR A 231 -10.68 -5.63 -0.57
N LEU A 232 -10.99 -6.92 -0.77
CA LEU A 232 -12.05 -7.42 -1.66
C LEU A 232 -13.18 -8.09 -0.86
N ASP A 233 -13.20 -7.86 0.46
CA ASP A 233 -14.27 -8.14 1.42
C ASP A 233 -15.52 -7.28 1.10
N PRO A 234 -16.73 -7.62 1.60
CA PRO A 234 -17.87 -6.72 1.58
C PRO A 234 -17.55 -5.41 2.31
N ILE A 235 -17.90 -4.29 1.69
CA ILE A 235 -17.48 -2.96 2.17
C ILE A 235 -18.19 -2.60 3.48
N ARG A 236 -17.43 -1.94 4.36
CA ARG A 236 -17.90 -1.47 5.67
C ARG A 236 -18.98 -0.38 5.55
N ARG A 237 -19.57 0.01 6.68
CA ARG A 237 -20.35 1.25 6.79
C ARG A 237 -19.44 2.48 6.61
N TYR A 238 -19.94 3.50 5.91
CA TYR A 238 -19.29 4.81 5.75
C TYR A 238 -20.23 5.94 6.16
N ASN A 239 -19.69 7.01 6.76
CA ASN A 239 -20.47 8.15 7.25
C ASN A 239 -19.76 9.49 6.99
N LYS A 240 -20.02 10.08 5.81
CA LYS A 240 -19.40 11.32 5.32
C LYS A 240 -17.88 11.27 5.31
N GLU A 241 -17.35 10.21 4.73
CA GLU A 241 -15.91 9.96 4.66
C GLU A 241 -15.38 10.32 3.27
N THR A 242 -14.17 10.87 3.21
CA THR A 242 -13.47 11.06 1.94
C THR A 242 -12.58 9.86 1.69
N ILE A 243 -12.83 9.14 0.60
CA ILE A 243 -12.08 7.92 0.24
C ILE A 243 -11.44 8.06 -1.14
N GLU A 244 -10.28 7.45 -1.34
CA GLU A 244 -9.66 7.25 -2.65
C GLU A 244 -9.70 5.76 -2.98
N LEU A 245 -10.27 5.42 -4.13
CA LEU A 245 -10.32 4.08 -4.68
C LEU A 245 -9.39 3.99 -5.90
N GLU A 246 -8.80 2.82 -6.10
CA GLU A 246 -7.81 2.54 -7.15
C GLU A 246 -8.36 1.42 -8.06
N LEU A 247 -8.38 1.63 -9.38
CA LEU A 247 -8.88 0.63 -10.33
C LEU A 247 -7.97 -0.61 -10.36
N PRO A 248 -8.54 -1.84 -10.30
CA PRO A 248 -7.78 -3.07 -10.11
C PRO A 248 -6.90 -3.39 -11.31
N GLY A 249 -5.71 -3.94 -11.06
CA GLY A 249 -4.85 -4.45 -12.12
C GLY A 249 -4.29 -3.37 -13.05
N ASP A 250 -4.37 -3.65 -14.34
CA ASP A 250 -4.07 -2.75 -15.45
C ASP A 250 -5.14 -1.67 -15.63
N LYS A 251 -6.43 -2.02 -15.53
CA LYS A 251 -7.61 -1.16 -15.81
C LYS A 251 -7.47 0.31 -15.43
N THR A 252 -7.74 1.17 -16.39
CA THR A 252 -7.80 2.62 -16.29
C THR A 252 -9.25 3.11 -16.29
N ILE A 253 -9.42 4.42 -16.06
CA ILE A 253 -10.71 5.11 -16.17
C ILE A 253 -11.32 5.03 -17.58
N PHE A 254 -10.50 4.76 -18.60
CA PHE A 254 -10.93 4.62 -19.99
C PHE A 254 -11.51 3.23 -20.29
N ASP A 255 -11.33 2.26 -19.38
CA ASP A 255 -11.80 0.87 -19.51
C ASP A 255 -13.13 0.58 -18.79
N VAL A 256 -13.80 1.63 -18.26
CA VAL A 256 -14.97 1.51 -17.37
C VAL A 256 -15.98 2.64 -17.58
N ASP A 257 -17.24 2.28 -17.81
CA ASP A 257 -18.34 3.23 -18.07
C ASP A 257 -19.05 3.66 -16.76
N TRP A 258 -18.87 2.91 -15.68
CA TRP A 258 -19.55 3.16 -14.40
C TRP A 258 -18.83 2.55 -13.19
N ILE A 259 -19.13 3.11 -12.02
CA ILE A 259 -18.76 2.57 -10.71
C ILE A 259 -20.00 2.56 -9.82
N SER A 260 -20.22 1.45 -9.12
CA SER A 260 -21.41 1.14 -8.35
C SER A 260 -21.04 0.65 -6.96
N VAL A 261 -21.85 1.02 -5.97
CA VAL A 261 -22.05 0.21 -4.76
C VAL A 261 -23.04 -0.87 -5.16
N TYR A 262 -22.61 -2.14 -5.16
CA TYR A 262 -23.37 -3.24 -5.76
C TYR A 262 -23.41 -4.45 -4.84
N ASP A 263 -24.60 -4.99 -4.56
CA ASP A 263 -24.74 -6.23 -3.81
C ASP A 263 -24.85 -7.45 -4.74
N VAL A 264 -23.90 -8.36 -4.61
CA VAL A 264 -23.76 -9.55 -5.45
C VAL A 264 -24.66 -10.70 -4.98
N ALA A 265 -25.18 -10.68 -3.75
CA ALA A 265 -26.12 -11.70 -3.28
C ALA A 265 -27.55 -11.42 -3.77
N ASP A 266 -27.99 -10.16 -3.72
CA ASP A 266 -29.33 -9.76 -4.17
C ASP A 266 -29.35 -9.17 -5.60
N ASN A 267 -28.18 -9.05 -6.25
CA ASN A 267 -28.01 -8.52 -7.62
C ASN A 267 -28.53 -7.07 -7.77
N GLU A 268 -28.32 -6.24 -6.73
CA GLU A 268 -28.89 -4.90 -6.59
C GLU A 268 -27.81 -3.79 -6.69
N ASN A 269 -28.07 -2.77 -7.51
CA ASN A 269 -27.31 -1.51 -7.53
C ASN A 269 -27.90 -0.54 -6.50
N PHE A 270 -27.21 -0.38 -5.36
CA PHE A 270 -27.60 0.54 -4.28
C PHE A 270 -27.35 2.02 -4.63
N GLY A 271 -26.39 2.27 -5.51
CA GLY A 271 -26.10 3.59 -6.06
C GLY A 271 -24.87 3.56 -6.94
N HIS A 272 -24.85 4.38 -8.00
CA HIS A 272 -23.79 4.39 -8.99
C HIS A 272 -23.48 5.77 -9.57
N VAL A 273 -22.30 5.89 -10.16
CA VAL A 273 -21.85 7.01 -10.98
C VAL A 273 -21.57 6.49 -12.40
N LEU A 274 -21.81 7.32 -13.42
CA LEU A 274 -21.37 7.06 -14.80
C LEU A 274 -20.08 7.85 -15.05
N ILE A 275 -19.12 7.23 -15.70
CA ILE A 275 -17.86 7.85 -16.09
C ILE A 275 -18.08 8.59 -17.43
N PRO A 276 -17.70 9.88 -17.57
CA PRO A 276 -17.79 10.58 -18.84
C PRO A 276 -16.78 10.06 -19.88
N ASP A 277 -17.18 10.03 -21.15
CA ASP A 277 -16.26 9.82 -22.27
C ASP A 277 -15.25 10.97 -22.42
N GLY A 278 -14.10 10.71 -23.03
CA GLY A 278 -13.15 11.76 -23.47
C GLY A 278 -12.40 12.50 -22.36
N LEU A 279 -12.25 11.89 -21.18
CA LEU A 279 -11.56 12.49 -20.02
C LEU A 279 -10.09 12.84 -20.31
N ASN A 280 -9.71 14.08 -20.01
CA ASN A 280 -8.34 14.60 -20.09
C ASN A 280 -7.77 14.69 -18.66
N VAL A 281 -7.40 13.53 -18.08
CA VAL A 281 -6.90 13.37 -16.70
C VAL A 281 -5.43 12.98 -16.67
N PRO A 282 -4.67 13.28 -15.59
CA PRO A 282 -3.26 12.92 -15.49
C PRO A 282 -3.00 11.41 -15.60
N PRO A 283 -1.83 10.97 -16.09
CA PRO A 283 -1.41 9.59 -15.97
C PRO A 283 -1.18 9.21 -14.51
N SER A 284 -1.40 7.95 -14.17
CA SER A 284 -1.29 7.48 -12.79
C SER A 284 0.16 7.30 -12.36
N LEU A 285 0.48 7.65 -11.12
CA LEU A 285 1.77 7.35 -10.48
C LEU A 285 1.82 5.94 -9.85
N VAL A 286 0.79 5.12 -10.09
CA VAL A 286 0.69 3.73 -9.65
C VAL A 286 1.55 2.84 -10.54
N LYS A 287 2.62 2.22 -10.00
CA LYS A 287 3.37 1.20 -10.74
C LYS A 287 2.54 -0.08 -10.80
N ILE A 288 2.01 -0.39 -11.98
CA ILE A 288 1.49 -1.73 -12.30
C ILE A 288 2.68 -2.68 -12.43
N THR A 289 2.58 -3.87 -11.82
CA THR A 289 3.53 -4.96 -12.00
C THR A 289 2.76 -6.16 -12.56
N PRO A 290 2.85 -6.43 -13.87
CA PRO A 290 2.22 -7.59 -14.49
C PRO A 290 2.66 -8.88 -13.80
N TYR A 291 1.71 -9.75 -13.49
CA TYR A 291 1.97 -11.01 -12.80
C TYR A 291 1.15 -12.14 -13.40
N GLU A 292 1.84 -13.12 -13.96
CA GLU A 292 1.26 -14.39 -14.42
C GLU A 292 1.42 -15.43 -13.30
N PHE A 293 0.32 -16.01 -12.85
CA PHE A 293 0.31 -17.11 -11.89
C PHE A 293 0.50 -18.46 -12.61
N SER A 294 1.12 -19.43 -11.95
CA SER A 294 1.57 -20.67 -12.63
C SER A 294 0.68 -21.90 -12.40
N LEU A 295 -0.52 -21.72 -11.85
CA LEU A 295 -1.48 -22.78 -11.49
C LEU A 295 -2.86 -22.45 -12.08
N PRO A 296 -3.73 -23.43 -12.40
CA PRO A 296 -4.96 -23.17 -13.16
C PRO A 296 -5.96 -22.25 -12.45
N ASN A 297 -6.08 -22.33 -11.12
CA ASN A 297 -7.00 -21.47 -10.36
C ASN A 297 -6.23 -20.36 -9.63
N CYS A 298 -6.79 -19.15 -9.58
CA CYS A 298 -6.29 -18.01 -8.82
C CYS A 298 -7.42 -17.20 -8.18
N ARG A 299 -7.26 -16.89 -6.88
CA ARG A 299 -8.16 -16.05 -6.07
C ARG A 299 -7.41 -14.87 -5.47
N GLN A 300 -7.87 -13.66 -5.78
CA GLN A 300 -7.40 -12.43 -5.14
C GLN A 300 -8.01 -12.30 -3.74
N LEU A 301 -7.16 -12.16 -2.71
CA LEU A 301 -7.58 -12.03 -1.30
C LEU A 301 -7.51 -10.57 -0.83
N HIS A 302 -6.45 -9.87 -1.25
CA HIS A 302 -6.21 -8.44 -1.08
C HIS A 302 -5.57 -7.93 -2.38
N LYS A 303 -5.57 -6.62 -2.66
CA LYS A 303 -4.82 -6.07 -3.81
C LYS A 303 -3.32 -6.41 -3.79
N ASP A 304 -2.81 -6.79 -2.62
CA ASP A 304 -1.40 -7.12 -2.33
C ASP A 304 -1.18 -8.61 -1.98
N LEU A 305 -2.22 -9.46 -2.01
CA LEU A 305 -2.11 -10.89 -1.74
C LEU A 305 -3.12 -11.70 -2.58
N GLN A 306 -2.62 -12.74 -3.25
CA GLN A 306 -3.44 -13.73 -3.95
C GLN A 306 -2.97 -15.15 -3.63
N VAL A 307 -3.89 -16.11 -3.74
CA VAL A 307 -3.61 -17.54 -3.66
C VAL A 307 -3.99 -18.20 -4.99
N SER A 308 -3.10 -19.00 -5.54
CA SER A 308 -3.39 -19.86 -6.70
C SER A 308 -3.21 -21.33 -6.32
N TRP A 309 -3.94 -22.24 -6.97
CA TRP A 309 -3.94 -23.65 -6.59
C TRP A 309 -4.22 -24.63 -7.74
N GLU A 310 -3.74 -25.86 -7.53
CA GLU A 310 -4.04 -27.04 -8.33
C GLU A 310 -4.30 -28.24 -7.41
N VAL A 311 -5.35 -29.01 -7.66
CA VAL A 311 -5.62 -30.27 -6.94
C VAL A 311 -5.22 -31.44 -7.85
N PHE A 312 -4.32 -32.29 -7.38
CA PHE A 312 -3.83 -33.45 -8.13
C PHE A 312 -3.81 -34.71 -7.26
N GLY A 313 -4.75 -35.61 -7.51
CA GLY A 313 -4.91 -36.84 -6.71
C GLY A 313 -5.20 -36.50 -5.23
N PRO A 314 -4.47 -37.10 -4.26
CA PRO A 314 -4.65 -36.83 -2.83
C PRO A 314 -3.91 -35.56 -2.33
N GLN A 315 -3.35 -34.74 -3.23
CA GLN A 315 -2.55 -33.56 -2.89
C GLN A 315 -3.13 -32.28 -3.49
N ILE A 316 -2.86 -31.16 -2.82
CA ILE A 316 -3.06 -29.82 -3.35
C ILE A 316 -1.71 -29.10 -3.41
N THR A 317 -1.43 -28.49 -4.57
CA THR A 317 -0.35 -27.51 -4.74
C THR A 317 -0.95 -26.13 -4.58
N LEU A 318 -0.32 -25.30 -3.76
CA LEU A 318 -0.68 -23.92 -3.50
C LEU A 318 0.48 -23.01 -3.93
N GLN A 319 0.15 -21.77 -4.26
CA GLN A 319 1.11 -20.69 -4.49
C GLN A 319 0.56 -19.39 -3.91
N LEU A 320 1.25 -18.89 -2.88
CA LEU A 320 1.00 -17.55 -2.33
C LEU A 320 1.88 -16.55 -3.07
N SER A 321 1.25 -15.48 -3.57
CA SER A 321 1.96 -14.38 -4.21
C SER A 321 1.49 -13.07 -3.59
N GLY A 322 2.41 -12.22 -3.15
CA GLY A 322 2.04 -10.97 -2.50
C GLY A 322 3.11 -9.88 -2.53
N GLN A 323 2.65 -8.63 -2.63
CA GLN A 323 3.49 -7.44 -2.68
C GLN A 323 3.86 -6.96 -1.28
N VAL A 324 4.60 -7.80 -0.56
CA VAL A 324 5.00 -7.59 0.84
C VAL A 324 6.47 -7.16 0.95
N GLU A 325 6.89 -6.54 2.06
CA GLU A 325 8.29 -6.14 2.24
C GLU A 325 9.19 -7.33 2.65
N LYS A 326 10.51 -7.11 2.75
CA LYS A 326 11.49 -8.19 3.01
C LYS A 326 11.22 -8.96 4.30
N THR A 327 10.77 -8.27 5.35
CA THR A 327 10.56 -8.83 6.70
C THR A 327 9.19 -9.44 6.90
N ASP A 328 8.39 -9.56 5.84
CA ASP A 328 6.97 -9.80 5.95
C ASP A 328 6.61 -11.24 5.58
N TYR A 329 5.71 -11.83 6.36
CA TYR A 329 5.13 -13.13 6.10
C TYR A 329 3.77 -13.00 5.42
N MET A 330 3.45 -14.00 4.61
CA MET A 330 2.11 -14.26 4.08
C MET A 330 1.60 -15.54 4.74
N SER A 331 0.38 -15.54 5.25
CA SER A 331 -0.25 -16.74 5.80
C SER A 331 -1.61 -17.03 5.18
N PHE A 332 -1.92 -18.32 5.04
CA PHE A 332 -3.14 -18.83 4.45
C PHE A 332 -3.44 -20.22 5.02
N GLY A 333 -4.72 -20.55 5.18
CA GLY A 333 -5.10 -21.90 5.58
C GLY A 333 -6.59 -22.07 5.82
N ILE A 334 -6.94 -23.20 6.43
CA ILE A 334 -8.34 -23.61 6.64
C ILE A 334 -8.83 -23.08 7.98
N SER A 335 -10.05 -22.54 7.98
CA SER A 335 -10.69 -21.98 9.16
C SER A 335 -10.78 -22.97 10.33
N GLY A 336 -10.73 -22.45 11.56
CA GLY A 336 -11.11 -23.20 12.75
C GLY A 336 -12.62 -23.43 12.92
N SER A 337 -13.42 -23.03 11.92
CA SER A 337 -14.88 -23.13 11.89
C SER A 337 -15.36 -23.59 10.50
N ASP A 338 -16.21 -24.61 10.49
CA ASP A 338 -16.90 -25.13 9.29
C ASP A 338 -18.00 -24.19 8.75
N VAL A 339 -18.30 -23.09 9.45
CA VAL A 339 -19.45 -22.20 9.18
C VAL A 339 -19.07 -20.71 9.12
N SER A 340 -17.79 -20.37 9.27
CA SER A 340 -17.27 -18.99 9.24
C SER A 340 -15.76 -18.97 9.09
N SER A 341 -15.15 -17.86 8.66
CA SER A 341 -13.70 -17.67 8.68
C SER A 341 -13.21 -17.27 10.08
N GLN A 342 -12.54 -18.20 10.76
CA GLN A 342 -12.12 -18.06 12.16
C GLN A 342 -10.65 -18.46 12.35
N MET A 343 -9.84 -17.53 12.87
CA MET A 343 -8.41 -17.74 13.16
C MET A 343 -8.17 -18.63 14.40
N ILE A 344 -9.10 -18.67 15.36
CA ILE A 344 -8.98 -19.58 16.51
C ILE A 344 -9.39 -20.98 16.05
N GLY A 345 -8.49 -21.94 16.18
CA GLY A 345 -8.63 -23.33 15.75
C GLY A 345 -8.22 -23.61 14.29
N SER A 346 -7.67 -22.62 13.58
CA SER A 346 -7.22 -22.77 12.19
C SER A 346 -5.85 -23.44 12.09
N ASP A 347 -5.70 -24.19 11.00
CA ASP A 347 -4.45 -24.72 10.44
C ASP A 347 -4.01 -23.73 9.35
N VAL A 348 -2.80 -23.18 9.46
CA VAL A 348 -2.28 -22.20 8.49
C VAL A 348 -0.80 -22.42 8.19
N VAL A 349 -0.42 -22.27 6.92
CA VAL A 349 0.98 -22.05 6.57
C VAL A 349 1.36 -20.61 6.89
N VAL A 350 2.56 -20.41 7.44
CA VAL A 350 3.25 -19.12 7.49
C VAL A 350 4.43 -19.19 6.51
N ALA A 351 4.36 -18.38 5.45
CA ALA A 351 5.29 -18.40 4.34
C ALA A 351 6.04 -17.07 4.18
N TYR A 352 7.37 -17.11 4.12
CA TYR A 352 8.22 -15.93 4.05
C TYR A 352 9.56 -16.20 3.34
N LEU A 353 10.32 -15.15 3.03
CA LEU A 353 11.69 -15.24 2.51
C LEU A 353 12.67 -14.54 3.45
N ASP A 354 13.74 -15.23 3.84
CA ASP A 354 14.93 -14.66 4.47
C ASP A 354 16.04 -14.63 3.41
N ASP A 355 16.13 -13.49 2.71
CA ASP A 355 17.04 -13.02 1.63
C ASP A 355 17.54 -14.01 0.55
N ILE A 356 17.99 -15.20 0.93
CA ILE A 356 18.47 -16.29 0.10
C ILE A 356 17.56 -17.54 0.10
N ARG A 357 16.57 -17.64 0.99
CA ARG A 357 15.72 -18.83 1.19
C ARG A 357 14.25 -18.47 1.39
N GLY A 358 13.36 -19.26 0.78
CA GLY A 358 11.95 -19.31 1.16
C GLY A 358 11.71 -20.33 2.26
N TYR A 359 10.69 -20.07 3.08
CA TYR A 359 10.18 -20.94 4.14
C TYR A 359 8.67 -21.06 4.00
N THR A 360 8.15 -22.23 4.31
CA THR A 360 6.72 -22.53 4.54
C THR A 360 6.69 -23.37 5.79
N VAL A 361 6.02 -22.88 6.83
CA VAL A 361 6.04 -23.46 8.17
C VAL A 361 4.60 -23.68 8.63
N ASP A 362 4.30 -24.86 9.12
CA ASP A 362 2.97 -25.19 9.64
C ASP A 362 2.70 -24.57 11.03
N TYR A 363 1.46 -24.13 11.27
CA TYR A 363 1.04 -23.41 12.47
C TYR A 363 -0.42 -23.71 12.87
N ASN A 364 -0.59 -24.50 13.94
CA ASN A 364 -1.84 -24.64 14.68
C ASN A 364 -2.10 -23.42 15.60
N ILE A 365 -3.22 -22.74 15.38
CA ILE A 365 -3.61 -21.55 16.16
C ILE A 365 -4.64 -21.91 17.22
N THR A 366 -4.21 -21.98 18.48
CA THR A 366 -5.07 -22.30 19.62
C THR A 366 -5.60 -21.09 20.39
N SER A 367 -5.03 -19.90 20.17
CA SER A 367 -5.34 -18.66 20.90
C SER A 367 -4.71 -17.43 20.22
N LEU A 368 -5.23 -16.22 20.48
CA LEU A 368 -4.79 -14.95 19.87
C LEU A 368 -3.55 -14.34 20.56
N ALA A 369 -2.54 -15.17 20.82
CA ALA A 369 -1.26 -14.81 21.43
C ALA A 369 -0.10 -15.46 20.63
N PRO A 370 1.15 -14.96 20.72
CA PRO A 370 2.32 -15.72 20.28
C PRO A 370 2.44 -17.04 21.04
N CYS A 371 3.21 -18.00 20.53
CA CYS A 371 3.38 -19.29 21.20
C CYS A 371 4.00 -19.15 22.60
N VAL A 372 3.23 -19.46 23.65
CA VAL A 372 3.63 -19.36 25.06
C VAL A 372 3.31 -20.63 25.83
N GLN A 373 4.14 -20.95 26.84
CA GLN A 373 3.99 -22.18 27.62
C GLN A 373 3.02 -22.00 28.81
N VAL A 374 1.78 -22.46 28.63
CA VAL A 374 0.74 -22.47 29.66
C VAL A 374 0.73 -23.82 30.39
N LEU A 375 1.16 -23.85 31.65
CA LEU A 375 1.29 -25.06 32.49
C LEU A 375 2.14 -26.20 31.89
N GLY A 376 3.07 -25.89 30.98
CA GLY A 376 3.87 -26.90 30.27
C GLY A 376 3.30 -27.33 28.91
N GLN A 377 2.12 -26.84 28.53
CA GLN A 377 1.58 -26.98 27.17
C GLN A 377 1.80 -25.68 26.39
N ASN A 378 2.22 -25.76 25.13
CA ASN A 378 2.37 -24.59 24.28
C ASN A 378 1.00 -24.18 23.72
N LYS A 379 0.68 -22.87 23.76
CA LYS A 379 -0.60 -22.29 23.33
C LYS A 379 -0.41 -20.92 22.68
N GLY A 380 -1.35 -20.51 21.86
CA GLY A 380 -1.26 -19.34 20.98
C GLY A 380 -1.18 -19.74 19.52
N VAL A 381 -0.56 -18.91 18.70
CA VAL A 381 -0.07 -19.18 17.35
C VAL A 381 1.27 -19.93 17.50
N CYS A 382 1.22 -21.25 17.42
CA CYS A 382 2.39 -22.12 17.61
C CYS A 382 2.71 -22.90 16.33
N ARG A 383 4.00 -23.21 16.11
CA ARG A 383 4.39 -24.18 15.08
C ARG A 383 4.03 -25.60 15.52
N ASP A 384 3.83 -26.49 14.56
CA ASP A 384 3.37 -27.84 14.88
C ASP A 384 4.44 -28.74 15.49
N ASP A 385 5.71 -28.57 15.09
CA ASP A 385 6.85 -29.18 15.79
C ASP A 385 6.97 -28.76 17.27
N VAL A 386 6.40 -27.61 17.64
CA VAL A 386 6.39 -27.06 19.01
C VAL A 386 5.18 -27.54 19.83
N VAL A 387 4.07 -27.96 19.19
CA VAL A 387 2.93 -28.60 19.89
C VAL A 387 2.94 -30.14 19.82
N GLY A 388 3.84 -30.73 19.01
CA GLY A 388 4.05 -32.17 18.90
C GLY A 388 3.45 -32.82 17.65
N GLY A 389 3.03 -32.00 16.68
CA GLY A 389 2.58 -32.43 15.36
C GLY A 389 3.71 -32.49 14.32
N LEU A 390 3.32 -32.54 13.05
CA LEU A 390 4.20 -32.65 11.88
C LEU A 390 4.06 -31.43 10.96
N ASP A 391 5.16 -30.97 10.37
CA ASP A 391 5.13 -29.95 9.31
C ASP A 391 4.61 -30.59 8.00
N SER A 392 3.34 -30.32 7.67
CA SER A 392 2.66 -30.92 6.51
C SER A 392 2.95 -30.19 5.19
N PHE A 393 3.60 -29.01 5.23
CA PHE A 393 3.83 -28.16 4.06
C PHE A 393 5.19 -28.38 3.38
N GLN A 394 5.17 -29.03 2.21
CA GLN A 394 6.37 -29.23 1.41
C GLN A 394 6.60 -28.06 0.44
N LEU A 395 7.64 -27.26 0.70
CA LEU A 395 8.10 -26.18 -0.19
C LEU A 395 8.53 -26.74 -1.56
N ASN A 396 7.95 -26.20 -2.64
CA ASN A 396 8.28 -26.54 -4.03
C ASN A 396 9.26 -25.51 -4.64
N THR A 397 8.87 -24.23 -4.62
CA THR A 397 9.64 -23.13 -5.24
C THR A 397 9.42 -21.81 -4.48
N TYR A 398 10.38 -20.90 -4.59
CA TYR A 398 10.25 -19.53 -4.07
C TYR A 398 11.02 -18.53 -4.94
N SER A 399 10.56 -17.29 -5.01
CA SER A 399 11.28 -16.18 -5.61
C SER A 399 10.80 -14.83 -5.07
N ARG A 400 11.62 -13.78 -5.24
CA ARG A 400 11.21 -12.39 -5.08
C ARG A 400 11.56 -11.61 -6.35
N LYS A 401 10.56 -11.03 -7.01
CA LYS A 401 10.72 -10.23 -8.24
C LYS A 401 9.88 -8.95 -8.13
N ASP A 402 10.43 -7.80 -8.51
CA ASP A 402 9.75 -6.49 -8.52
C ASP A 402 9.07 -6.06 -7.19
N GLY A 403 9.43 -6.69 -6.07
CA GLY A 403 8.83 -6.47 -4.74
C GLY A 403 7.70 -7.42 -4.38
N ILE A 404 7.36 -8.38 -5.25
CA ILE A 404 6.44 -9.49 -5.00
C ILE A 404 7.23 -10.69 -4.49
N ASN A 405 6.81 -11.29 -3.37
CA ASN A 405 7.21 -12.63 -2.96
C ASN A 405 6.26 -13.64 -3.60
N THR A 406 6.79 -14.70 -4.21
CA THR A 406 6.03 -15.84 -4.74
C THR A 406 6.59 -17.11 -4.12
N ILE A 407 5.74 -17.88 -3.44
CA ILE A 407 6.12 -19.11 -2.73
C ILE A 407 5.10 -20.19 -3.11
N SER A 408 5.56 -21.30 -3.69
CA SER A 408 4.73 -22.47 -3.97
C SER A 408 5.15 -23.66 -3.14
N PHE A 409 4.14 -24.41 -2.68
CA PHE A 409 4.26 -25.53 -1.76
C PHE A 409 3.08 -26.49 -1.97
N ARG A 410 3.13 -27.66 -1.34
CA ARG A 410 2.05 -28.66 -1.41
C ARG A 410 1.83 -29.34 -0.07
N ARG A 411 0.62 -29.84 0.15
CA ARG A 411 0.28 -30.80 1.23
C ARG A 411 -0.71 -31.84 0.72
N THR A 412 -0.95 -32.89 1.51
CA THR A 412 -2.08 -33.79 1.26
C THR A 412 -3.39 -33.10 1.64
N LEU A 413 -4.48 -33.45 0.96
CA LEU A 413 -5.82 -32.92 1.24
C LEU A 413 -6.29 -33.31 2.65
N LYS A 414 -5.91 -34.52 3.09
CA LYS A 414 -6.06 -35.01 4.46
C LYS A 414 -4.67 -35.31 5.01
N SER A 415 -4.37 -34.84 6.22
CA SER A 415 -3.11 -35.12 6.90
C SER A 415 -3.11 -36.49 7.58
N SER A 416 -1.94 -36.89 8.09
CA SER A 416 -1.80 -37.92 9.12
C SER A 416 -1.70 -37.35 10.54
N ASP A 417 -1.66 -36.03 10.68
CA ASP A 417 -1.79 -35.34 11.97
C ASP A 417 -3.27 -35.16 12.36
N ASP A 418 -3.57 -35.23 13.65
CA ASP A 418 -4.89 -34.98 14.23
C ASP A 418 -5.14 -33.47 14.50
N GLY A 419 -4.10 -32.63 14.47
CA GLY A 419 -4.19 -31.18 14.59
C GLY A 419 -4.68 -30.48 13.31
N ASP A 420 -4.27 -31.01 12.16
CA ASP A 420 -4.49 -30.46 10.83
C ASP A 420 -5.97 -30.45 10.39
N LYS A 421 -6.29 -29.58 9.45
CA LYS A 421 -7.59 -29.56 8.77
C LYS A 421 -7.55 -30.31 7.44
N GLU A 422 -8.62 -31.06 7.21
CA GLU A 422 -8.90 -31.68 5.92
C GLU A 422 -9.47 -30.63 4.95
N ILE A 423 -8.96 -30.65 3.72
CA ILE A 423 -9.38 -29.78 2.62
C ILE A 423 -10.41 -30.54 1.80
N PHE A 424 -11.67 -30.11 1.90
CA PHE A 424 -12.80 -30.81 1.31
C PHE A 424 -12.96 -30.46 -0.18
N LEU A 425 -13.26 -31.46 -1.00
CA LEU A 425 -13.49 -31.31 -2.45
C LEU A 425 -14.97 -31.47 -2.85
N ASP A 426 -15.82 -31.88 -1.91
CA ASP A 426 -17.26 -32.10 -2.06
C ASP A 426 -18.11 -30.93 -1.53
N ARG A 427 -17.49 -30.00 -0.80
CA ARG A 427 -18.10 -28.79 -0.23
C ARG A 427 -17.16 -27.61 -0.24
N SER A 428 -17.72 -26.40 -0.15
CA SER A 428 -16.98 -25.16 0.03
C SER A 428 -16.21 -25.13 1.34
N ASN A 429 -15.02 -24.53 1.34
CA ASN A 429 -14.17 -24.42 2.53
C ASN A 429 -14.11 -22.96 2.98
N TYR A 430 -14.28 -22.71 4.28
CA TYR A 430 -13.94 -21.42 4.87
C TYR A 430 -12.43 -21.35 5.08
N VAL A 431 -11.81 -20.29 4.58
CA VAL A 431 -10.36 -20.06 4.68
C VAL A 431 -10.06 -18.84 5.53
N VAL A 432 -8.84 -18.79 6.04
CA VAL A 432 -8.27 -17.62 6.70
C VAL A 432 -6.98 -17.21 5.99
N TRP A 433 -6.70 -15.92 5.97
CA TRP A 433 -5.45 -15.36 5.44
C TRP A 433 -5.03 -14.15 6.25
N ALA A 434 -3.73 -13.89 6.31
CA ALA A 434 -3.20 -12.64 6.85
C ALA A 434 -1.82 -12.35 6.27
N PHE A 435 -1.36 -11.11 6.35
CA PHE A 435 0.05 -10.78 6.14
C PHE A 435 0.49 -9.60 7.00
N GLY A 436 1.78 -9.56 7.31
CA GLY A 436 2.38 -8.58 8.22
C GLY A 436 3.84 -8.88 8.48
N GLN A 437 4.47 -8.10 9.35
CA GLN A 437 5.90 -8.19 9.64
C GLN A 437 6.22 -9.28 10.67
N LEU A 438 7.30 -10.03 10.45
CA LEU A 438 7.86 -11.01 11.38
C LEU A 438 8.53 -10.34 12.59
N ASP A 439 8.61 -11.07 13.70
CA ASP A 439 9.40 -10.67 14.87
C ASP A 439 10.89 -11.03 14.73
N SER A 440 11.69 -10.70 15.74
CA SER A 440 13.14 -10.97 15.77
C SER A 440 13.52 -12.46 15.91
N ASN A 441 12.54 -13.35 16.06
CA ASN A 441 12.70 -14.81 16.09
C ASN A 441 12.21 -15.46 14.78
N ASN A 442 11.81 -14.67 13.78
CA ASN A 442 11.08 -15.08 12.59
C ASN A 442 9.72 -15.76 12.89
N GLU A 443 9.05 -15.34 13.97
CA GLU A 443 7.66 -15.72 14.27
C GLU A 443 6.68 -14.66 13.72
N PRO A 444 5.43 -15.02 13.37
CA PRO A 444 4.40 -14.08 12.95
C PRO A 444 3.97 -13.18 14.14
N ALA A 445 4.24 -11.88 14.04
CA ALA A 445 3.70 -10.90 14.97
C ALA A 445 2.22 -10.57 14.64
N PHE A 446 1.64 -9.53 15.26
CA PHE A 446 0.27 -9.14 14.91
C PHE A 446 0.20 -8.62 13.46
N HIS A 447 -0.59 -9.29 12.63
CA HIS A 447 -0.74 -8.99 11.20
C HIS A 447 -1.20 -7.56 10.91
N THR A 448 -0.78 -7.03 9.77
CA THR A 448 -1.20 -5.70 9.29
C THR A 448 -2.46 -5.80 8.44
N HIS A 449 -2.57 -6.85 7.62
CA HIS A 449 -3.73 -7.09 6.74
C HIS A 449 -4.34 -8.47 7.00
N TYR A 450 -5.68 -8.50 7.12
CA TYR A 450 -6.47 -9.69 7.45
C TYR A 450 -7.97 -9.41 7.21
N PRO A 451 -8.79 -10.42 6.85
CA PRO A 451 -10.18 -10.21 6.47
C PRO A 451 -11.09 -9.87 7.66
N LYS A 452 -12.25 -9.28 7.36
CA LYS A 452 -13.35 -9.04 8.32
C LYS A 452 -14.65 -9.74 7.95
N SER A 453 -14.67 -10.46 6.83
CA SER A 453 -15.79 -11.27 6.35
C SER A 453 -15.38 -12.71 6.10
N ASP A 454 -16.36 -13.60 5.99
CA ASP A 454 -16.13 -14.97 5.57
C ASP A 454 -15.53 -15.04 4.15
N ILE A 455 -14.38 -15.70 4.05
CA ILE A 455 -13.69 -15.99 2.80
C ILE A 455 -13.92 -17.46 2.49
N ILE A 456 -14.61 -17.72 1.38
CA ILE A 456 -15.00 -19.06 0.94
C ILE A 456 -14.29 -19.39 -0.37
N ILE A 457 -13.70 -20.59 -0.43
CA ILE A 457 -13.06 -21.15 -1.62
C ILE A 457 -13.58 -22.58 -1.85
N ASP A 458 -14.01 -22.82 -3.08
CA ASP A 458 -14.28 -24.15 -3.62
C ASP A 458 -12.98 -24.63 -4.31
N PHE A 459 -12.26 -25.56 -3.70
CA PHE A 459 -10.98 -26.02 -4.26
C PHE A 459 -11.14 -26.96 -5.47
N ASN A 460 -12.33 -27.55 -5.63
CA ASN A 460 -12.71 -28.44 -6.72
C ASN A 460 -13.60 -27.70 -7.73
N THR A 461 -13.03 -27.31 -8.86
CA THR A 461 -13.66 -26.45 -9.88
C THR A 461 -13.72 -27.18 -11.22
N THR A 462 -14.86 -27.12 -11.92
CA THR A 462 -14.99 -27.71 -13.28
C THR A 462 -14.25 -26.90 -14.33
N ASP A 463 -14.27 -25.58 -14.16
CA ASP A 463 -13.68 -24.59 -15.04
C ASP A 463 -12.69 -23.75 -14.21
N PRO A 464 -11.53 -23.35 -14.76
CA PRO A 464 -10.54 -22.56 -14.02
C PRO A 464 -11.11 -21.25 -13.47
N VAL A 465 -11.09 -21.08 -12.15
CA VAL A 465 -11.48 -19.84 -11.48
C VAL A 465 -10.29 -18.89 -11.48
N ASN A 466 -10.45 -17.74 -12.14
CA ASN A 466 -9.48 -16.65 -12.09
C ASN A 466 -10.19 -15.32 -11.81
N ASP A 467 -9.96 -14.74 -10.63
CA ASP A 467 -10.30 -13.35 -10.31
C ASP A 467 -9.08 -12.49 -9.91
N CYS A 468 -7.87 -13.01 -10.18
CA CYS A 468 -6.60 -12.34 -9.91
C CYS A 468 -6.27 -11.24 -10.94
N PHE A 469 -5.53 -10.23 -10.49
CA PHE A 469 -5.10 -9.10 -11.32
C PHE A 469 -3.69 -8.60 -10.95
N SER A 470 -3.05 -7.90 -11.89
CA SER A 470 -1.69 -7.35 -11.74
C SER A 470 -1.52 -6.49 -10.48
N PHE A 471 -0.43 -6.68 -9.73
CA PHE A 471 -0.20 -5.94 -8.48
C PHE A 471 0.06 -4.45 -8.71
N THR A 472 -0.50 -3.58 -7.87
CA THR A 472 -0.38 -2.13 -7.99
C THR A 472 0.34 -1.49 -6.78
N LYS A 473 1.51 -0.87 -7.01
CA LYS A 473 2.27 -0.13 -5.98
C LYS A 473 2.13 1.38 -6.17
N ARG A 474 1.44 2.05 -5.25
CA ARG A 474 1.38 3.51 -5.14
C ARG A 474 2.36 3.99 -4.06
N THR A 475 3.32 4.84 -4.41
CA THR A 475 4.26 5.41 -3.45
C THR A 475 3.55 6.40 -2.52
N ARG A 476 3.13 5.94 -1.34
CA ARG A 476 2.52 6.77 -0.29
C ARG A 476 3.62 7.26 0.68
N PRO A 477 3.54 8.49 1.23
CA PRO A 477 4.43 8.92 2.30
C PRO A 477 4.22 8.07 3.57
N PRO A 478 5.23 7.86 4.41
CA PRO A 478 5.08 7.10 5.64
C PRO A 478 4.06 7.79 6.58
N PRO A 479 3.22 7.03 7.30
CA PRO A 479 2.17 7.60 8.14
C PRO A 479 2.77 8.39 9.30
N GLN A 480 2.15 9.52 9.64
CA GLN A 480 2.62 10.35 10.75
C GLN A 480 2.43 9.63 12.08
N LEU A 481 3.54 9.24 12.71
CA LEU A 481 3.57 8.62 14.04
C LEU A 481 2.83 9.45 15.09
N TRP A 482 2.29 8.77 16.11
CA TRP A 482 1.75 9.46 17.29
C TRP A 482 2.87 10.10 18.13
N GLU A 483 2.50 11.08 18.95
CA GLU A 483 3.44 11.78 19.84
C GLU A 483 4.03 10.83 20.88
N ARG A 484 5.36 10.72 20.94
CA ARG A 484 6.03 9.90 21.96
C ARG A 484 5.98 10.57 23.33
N ALA A 485 5.12 10.05 24.20
CA ALA A 485 4.97 10.52 25.57
C ALA A 485 6.26 10.34 26.40
N ARG A 486 6.50 11.26 27.33
CA ARG A 486 7.62 11.24 28.28
C ARG A 486 7.13 11.62 29.68
N ILE A 487 7.52 10.86 30.70
CA ILE A 487 7.22 11.17 32.10
C ILE A 487 8.53 11.51 32.82
N SER A 488 8.82 12.81 32.89
CA SER A 488 10.05 13.39 33.46
C SER A 488 9.82 14.30 34.66
N ASP A 489 8.59 14.35 35.18
CA ASP A 489 8.26 15.11 36.39
C ASP A 489 8.96 14.52 37.62
N ALA A 490 9.85 15.33 38.22
CA ALA A 490 10.64 14.97 39.38
C ALA A 490 9.81 14.70 40.65
N THR A 491 8.50 14.99 40.68
CA THR A 491 7.58 14.67 41.79
C THR A 491 6.96 13.28 41.68
N VAL A 492 6.85 12.70 40.48
CA VAL A 492 6.16 11.42 40.26
C VAL A 492 6.95 10.27 40.88
N ARG A 493 6.32 9.51 41.79
CA ARG A 493 6.88 8.29 42.41
C ARG A 493 6.05 7.03 42.13
N THR A 494 4.85 7.20 41.60
CA THR A 494 3.89 6.10 41.40
C THR A 494 3.45 6.04 39.95
N PHE A 495 3.50 4.85 39.37
CA PHE A 495 3.10 4.57 37.99
C PHE A 495 1.96 3.57 37.97
N ASN A 496 0.84 3.91 37.34
CA ASN A 496 -0.26 2.97 37.13
C ASN A 496 -0.07 2.30 35.78
N ALA A 497 0.25 1.01 35.77
CA ALA A 497 0.57 0.22 34.58
C ALA A 497 -0.57 -0.77 34.28
N TYR A 498 -1.18 -0.63 33.12
CA TYR A 498 -2.28 -1.46 32.62
C TYR A 498 -2.11 -1.72 31.12
N LEU A 499 -3.01 -2.49 30.50
CA LEU A 499 -2.86 -2.92 29.11
C LEU A 499 -3.79 -2.17 28.16
N GLY A 500 -3.38 -2.04 26.91
CA GLY A 500 -4.22 -1.62 25.79
C GLY A 500 -3.65 -2.09 24.46
N PRO A 501 -4.30 -1.80 23.33
CA PRO A 501 -3.82 -2.25 22.02
C PRO A 501 -2.56 -1.50 21.59
N SER A 502 -1.71 -2.13 20.78
CA SER A 502 -0.41 -1.57 20.38
C SER A 502 -0.49 -0.39 19.39
N GLY A 503 -1.63 -0.14 18.76
CA GLY A 503 -1.82 0.98 17.84
C GLY A 503 -1.03 0.91 16.53
N GLY A 504 -0.58 -0.29 16.13
CA GLY A 504 -0.01 -0.57 14.81
C GLY A 504 1.19 0.31 14.42
N ILE A 505 1.20 0.71 13.15
CA ILE A 505 2.30 1.45 12.52
C ILE A 505 2.42 2.89 13.03
N ARG A 506 1.33 3.52 13.50
CA ARG A 506 1.38 4.86 14.13
C ARG A 506 1.71 4.84 15.62
N GLY A 507 1.38 3.75 16.30
CA GLY A 507 1.65 3.49 17.71
C GLY A 507 2.99 2.76 17.91
N TYR A 508 2.96 1.61 18.59
CA TYR A 508 4.13 0.88 19.06
C TYR A 508 5.18 0.63 17.97
N GLN A 509 4.77 0.13 16.80
CA GLN A 509 5.70 -0.33 15.76
C GLN A 509 6.53 0.82 15.21
N GLY A 510 5.88 1.91 14.80
CA GLY A 510 6.58 3.10 14.32
C GLY A 510 7.31 3.90 15.41
N LEU A 511 6.82 3.87 16.67
CA LEU A 511 7.50 4.52 17.79
C LEU A 511 8.79 3.81 18.24
N THR A 512 8.88 2.48 18.07
CA THR A 512 9.98 1.65 18.61
C THR A 512 10.90 1.06 17.55
N GLY A 513 10.38 0.75 16.36
CA GLY A 513 11.06 -0.09 15.36
C GLY A 513 10.87 -1.60 15.57
N HIS A 514 10.01 -2.02 16.52
CA HIS A 514 9.75 -3.43 16.83
C HIS A 514 8.27 -3.79 16.66
N VAL A 515 7.99 -4.99 16.13
CA VAL A 515 6.62 -5.50 15.97
C VAL A 515 6.05 -5.96 17.31
N SER A 516 4.81 -5.58 17.62
CA SER A 516 4.12 -5.98 18.85
C SER A 516 3.19 -7.17 18.60
N SER A 517 2.98 -7.99 19.64
CA SER A 517 1.96 -9.06 19.63
C SER A 517 0.51 -8.55 19.67
N GLY A 518 0.27 -7.24 19.52
CA GLY A 518 -1.05 -6.60 19.46
C GLY A 518 -1.47 -5.86 20.73
N LEU A 519 -0.79 -6.09 21.85
CA LEU A 519 -0.98 -5.38 23.12
C LEU A 519 0.29 -4.60 23.52
N ALA A 520 0.11 -3.52 24.26
CA ALA A 520 1.18 -2.70 24.81
C ALA A 520 0.85 -2.20 26.23
N TRP A 521 1.90 -1.86 26.98
CA TRP A 521 1.79 -1.27 28.31
C TRP A 521 1.39 0.20 28.22
N TYR A 522 0.31 0.54 28.93
CA TYR A 522 -0.18 1.89 29.14
C TYR A 522 0.22 2.31 30.56
N ILE A 523 0.99 3.40 30.68
CA ILE A 523 1.45 3.94 31.97
C ILE A 523 0.88 5.34 32.17
N ASN A 524 0.15 5.53 33.27
CA ASN A 524 -0.54 6.78 33.62
C ASN A 524 -1.41 7.36 32.48
N GLY A 525 -1.99 6.49 31.64
CA GLY A 525 -2.86 6.86 30.51
C GLY A 525 -2.14 7.11 29.17
N TYR A 526 -0.82 6.96 29.12
CA TYR A 526 -0.02 7.03 27.90
C TYR A 526 0.41 5.63 27.44
N MET A 527 0.32 5.35 26.14
CA MET A 527 0.94 4.14 25.57
C MET A 527 2.47 4.31 25.57
N ILE A 528 3.18 3.30 26.11
CA ILE A 528 4.64 3.16 26.13
C ILE A 528 5.49 4.45 26.34
N PRO A 529 5.19 5.30 27.34
CA PRO A 529 5.96 6.51 27.59
C PRO A 529 7.42 6.21 27.98
N GLU A 530 8.35 7.07 27.59
CA GLU A 530 9.70 7.06 28.17
C GLU A 530 9.65 7.61 29.60
N LEU A 531 10.10 6.81 30.57
CA LEU A 531 10.12 7.18 31.99
C LEU A 531 11.50 7.72 32.38
N TYR A 532 11.56 8.73 33.28
CA TYR A 532 12.83 9.23 33.83
C TYR A 532 12.86 9.08 35.35
N LEU A 533 13.65 8.11 35.84
CA LEU A 533 13.79 7.81 37.26
C LEU A 533 15.15 8.25 37.77
N LYS A 534 15.23 8.73 39.00
CA LYS A 534 16.47 9.15 39.63
C LYS A 534 17.07 8.05 40.51
N ARG A 535 18.40 7.85 40.40
CA ARG A 535 19.17 6.94 41.27
C ARG A 535 19.00 7.29 42.75
N GLY A 536 18.83 6.27 43.59
CA GLY A 536 18.67 6.39 45.04
C GLY A 536 17.27 6.82 45.51
N LEU A 537 16.28 6.94 44.62
CA LEU A 537 14.88 7.16 44.98
C LEU A 537 14.04 5.92 44.72
N THR A 538 13.07 5.66 45.60
CA THR A 538 12.12 4.54 45.47
C THR A 538 10.91 4.94 44.63
N TYR A 539 10.47 4.04 43.76
CA TYR A 539 9.30 4.20 42.88
C TYR A 539 8.43 2.94 42.95
N THR A 540 7.11 3.12 42.86
CA THR A 540 6.12 2.02 42.97
C THR A 540 5.29 1.93 41.69
N PHE A 541 5.39 0.81 40.98
CA PHE A 541 4.53 0.47 39.86
C PHE A 541 3.32 -0.31 40.37
N LYS A 542 2.13 0.22 40.13
CA LYS A 542 0.83 -0.43 40.37
C LYS A 542 0.44 -1.19 39.11
N VAL A 543 0.70 -2.48 39.11
CA VAL A 543 0.62 -3.35 37.93
C VAL A 543 -0.75 -4.04 37.85
N ARG A 544 -1.36 -3.99 36.66
CA ARG A 544 -2.65 -4.60 36.36
C ARG A 544 -2.67 -5.33 35.00
N GLY A 545 -1.63 -6.13 34.74
CA GLY A 545 -1.44 -6.88 33.48
C GLY A 545 -2.05 -8.28 33.43
N GLY A 546 -2.81 -8.68 34.46
CA GLY A 546 -3.40 -10.01 34.58
C GLY A 546 -2.60 -10.94 35.49
N ASN A 547 -3.32 -11.64 36.37
CA ASN A 547 -2.80 -12.51 37.43
C ASN A 547 -3.15 -14.00 37.22
N ASN A 548 -3.79 -14.37 36.12
CA ASN A 548 -4.18 -15.74 35.80
C ASN A 548 -3.15 -16.45 34.89
N PRO A 549 -2.26 -17.31 35.41
CA PRO A 549 -1.24 -18.00 34.60
C PRO A 549 -1.80 -19.08 33.65
N HIS A 550 -3.12 -19.29 33.62
CA HIS A 550 -3.79 -20.16 32.65
C HIS A 550 -4.21 -19.43 31.37
N SER A 551 -4.07 -18.10 31.30
CA SER A 551 -4.42 -17.31 30.13
C SER A 551 -3.18 -16.94 29.30
N PRO A 552 -3.03 -17.45 28.06
CA PRO A 552 -1.94 -17.02 27.17
C PRO A 552 -2.08 -15.53 26.77
N GLU A 553 -3.30 -15.07 26.48
CA GLU A 553 -3.59 -13.72 25.99
C GLU A 553 -3.58 -12.61 27.06
N HIS A 554 -3.69 -12.96 28.35
CA HIS A 554 -3.97 -12.00 29.42
C HIS A 554 -3.18 -12.27 30.71
N TYR A 555 -1.97 -12.86 30.60
CA TYR A 555 -1.05 -13.03 31.73
C TYR A 555 0.25 -12.27 31.49
N HIS A 556 0.27 -10.98 31.87
CA HIS A 556 1.42 -10.10 31.66
C HIS A 556 1.92 -9.48 32.97
N PRO A 557 2.70 -10.22 33.78
CA PRO A 557 3.47 -9.64 34.87
C PRO A 557 4.47 -8.61 34.34
N LEU A 558 4.65 -7.49 35.05
CA LEU A 558 5.61 -6.44 34.67
C LEU A 558 7.01 -6.78 35.17
N VAL A 559 8.00 -6.73 34.29
CA VAL A 559 9.42 -6.92 34.65
C VAL A 559 10.26 -5.75 34.17
N ILE A 560 11.43 -5.55 34.79
CA ILE A 560 12.41 -4.56 34.38
C ILE A 560 13.76 -5.24 34.14
N THR A 561 14.30 -5.06 32.94
CA THR A 561 15.50 -5.70 32.40
C THR A 561 16.40 -4.67 31.73
N ASP A 562 17.63 -5.04 31.36
CA ASP A 562 18.45 -4.28 30.40
C ASP A 562 18.17 -4.62 28.92
N ASP A 563 17.47 -5.72 28.65
CA ASP A 563 16.98 -6.10 27.32
C ASP A 563 15.75 -5.29 26.84
N PRO A 564 15.75 -4.77 25.58
CA PRO A 564 14.63 -4.03 25.01
C PRO A 564 13.39 -4.86 24.63
N GLN A 565 13.53 -6.15 24.33
CA GLN A 565 12.45 -6.95 23.75
C GLN A 565 11.46 -7.45 24.80
N GLY A 566 11.94 -7.94 25.95
CA GLY A 566 11.10 -8.58 26.95
C GLY A 566 10.67 -9.99 26.57
N GLY A 567 9.54 -10.48 27.10
CA GLY A 567 9.11 -11.85 26.86
C GLY A 567 10.06 -12.90 27.42
N TYR A 568 10.75 -12.57 28.52
CA TYR A 568 11.81 -13.34 29.16
C TYR A 568 11.50 -14.85 29.31
N ASP A 569 10.25 -15.20 29.61
CA ASP A 569 9.78 -16.58 29.80
C ASP A 569 9.81 -17.43 28.50
N ARG A 570 9.76 -16.78 27.32
CA ARG A 570 9.87 -17.43 26.00
C ARG A 570 11.32 -17.66 25.57
N LEU A 571 12.28 -17.00 26.21
CA LEU A 571 13.69 -17.09 25.84
C LEU A 571 14.32 -18.38 26.36
N SER A 572 15.25 -18.95 25.61
CA SER A 572 16.01 -20.13 26.05
C SER A 572 16.87 -19.82 27.28
N ASP A 573 17.18 -20.84 28.10
CA ASP A 573 18.02 -20.71 29.31
C ASP A 573 19.33 -19.94 29.04
N ALA A 574 19.95 -20.14 27.87
CA ALA A 574 21.13 -19.40 27.43
C ALA A 574 20.84 -17.89 27.28
N LYS A 575 19.77 -17.50 26.57
CA LYS A 575 19.37 -16.10 26.41
C LYS A 575 18.88 -15.47 27.72
N GLN A 576 18.17 -16.21 28.55
CA GLN A 576 17.81 -15.77 29.91
C GLN A 576 19.05 -15.45 30.76
N SER A 577 20.16 -16.18 30.57
CA SER A 577 21.43 -15.95 31.28
C SER A 577 22.25 -14.76 30.79
N GLU A 578 22.02 -14.30 29.55
CA GLU A 578 22.63 -13.08 29.00
C GLU A 578 21.96 -11.80 29.52
N ILE A 579 20.67 -11.87 29.93
CA ILE A 579 19.84 -10.72 30.27
C ILE A 579 19.83 -10.48 31.78
N ARG A 580 20.10 -9.24 32.20
CA ARG A 580 20.08 -8.87 33.61
C ARG A 580 18.69 -8.40 34.02
N VAL A 581 17.97 -9.26 34.72
CA VAL A 581 16.74 -8.85 35.41
C VAL A 581 17.08 -7.93 36.58
N LEU A 582 16.43 -6.77 36.63
CA LEU A 582 16.64 -5.71 37.63
C LEU A 582 15.47 -5.61 38.62
N ALA A 583 14.25 -5.94 38.20
CA ALA A 583 13.08 -6.04 39.06
C ALA A 583 11.97 -6.92 38.44
N GLY A 584 11.05 -7.42 39.29
CA GLY A 584 9.82 -8.10 38.86
C GLY A 584 9.90 -9.62 38.75
N VAL A 585 11.08 -10.23 38.99
CA VAL A 585 11.29 -11.69 39.00
C VAL A 585 12.06 -12.11 40.24
N GLU A 586 11.66 -13.23 40.85
CA GLU A 586 12.40 -13.99 41.84
C GLU A 586 12.92 -15.29 41.22
N PHE A 587 14.16 -15.68 41.52
CA PHE A 587 14.69 -16.98 41.09
C PHE A 587 14.50 -18.04 42.17
N THR A 588 13.90 -19.16 41.79
CA THR A 588 13.72 -20.31 42.68
C THR A 588 15.05 -20.98 43.05
N ARG A 589 15.07 -21.82 44.10
CA ARG A 589 16.25 -22.64 44.45
C ARG A 589 16.77 -23.57 43.34
N ARG A 590 16.01 -23.73 42.23
CA ARG A 590 16.39 -24.50 41.03
C ARG A 590 16.78 -23.61 39.85
N GLY A 591 17.05 -22.32 40.07
CA GLY A 591 17.42 -21.36 39.02
C GLY A 591 16.26 -20.90 38.13
N ARG A 592 15.08 -21.53 38.17
CA ARG A 592 13.92 -21.10 37.36
C ARG A 592 13.42 -19.72 37.79
N PRO A 593 13.14 -18.80 36.85
CA PRO A 593 12.50 -17.53 37.15
C PRO A 593 11.06 -17.74 37.63
N LYS A 594 10.54 -16.76 38.37
CA LYS A 594 9.14 -16.64 38.75
C LYS A 594 8.78 -15.15 38.82
N PRO A 595 7.77 -14.66 38.09
CA PRO A 595 7.36 -13.27 38.16
C PRO A 595 6.72 -12.93 39.52
N THR A 596 7.01 -11.74 40.05
CA THR A 596 6.43 -11.24 41.31
C THR A 596 5.34 -10.18 41.10
N ALA A 597 5.41 -9.41 40.01
CA ALA A 597 4.50 -8.30 39.74
C ALA A 597 3.26 -8.70 38.90
N ALA A 598 2.59 -9.80 39.27
CA ALA A 598 1.40 -10.30 38.58
C ALA A 598 0.12 -9.78 39.26
N GLY A 599 -0.46 -8.69 38.75
CA GLY A 599 -1.65 -8.04 39.32
C GLY A 599 -2.93 -8.23 38.48
N PRO A 600 -4.12 -8.01 39.05
CA PRO A 600 -5.42 -8.22 38.40
C PRO A 600 -5.56 -7.49 37.06
N LEU A 601 -6.25 -8.09 36.10
CA LEU A 601 -6.36 -7.55 34.74
C LEU A 601 -7.05 -6.18 34.69
N CYS A 602 -6.50 -5.28 33.88
CA CYS A 602 -7.05 -3.99 33.52
C CYS A 602 -6.67 -3.67 32.07
N LEU A 603 -7.68 -3.63 31.20
CA LEU A 603 -7.51 -3.61 29.75
C LEU A 603 -8.36 -2.51 29.12
N SER A 604 -7.72 -1.60 28.38
CA SER A 604 -8.38 -0.84 27.31
C SER A 604 -8.72 -1.79 26.17
N ARG A 605 -10.00 -2.08 25.97
CA ARG A 605 -10.53 -2.85 24.83
C ARG A 605 -11.18 -1.91 23.81
N TYR A 606 -11.33 -2.40 22.59
CA TYR A 606 -12.18 -1.73 21.59
C TYR A 606 -13.67 -1.88 21.97
N PRO A 607 -14.55 -0.99 21.47
CA PRO A 607 -16.00 -1.23 21.47
C PRO A 607 -16.37 -2.52 20.71
N GLU A 608 -17.53 -3.08 21.00
CA GLU A 608 -18.07 -4.21 20.24
C GLU A 608 -18.25 -3.85 18.76
N ASN A 609 -17.94 -4.81 17.88
CA ASN A 609 -17.99 -4.67 16.41
C ASN A 609 -17.09 -3.56 15.83
N TYR A 610 -16.09 -3.08 16.58
CA TYR A 610 -15.12 -2.08 16.08
C TYR A 610 -14.09 -2.70 15.12
N ASP A 611 -13.91 -2.10 13.95
CA ASP A 611 -12.88 -2.52 13.00
C ASP A 611 -11.51 -1.90 13.34
N ARG A 612 -10.66 -2.71 13.98
CA ARG A 612 -9.26 -2.38 14.31
C ARG A 612 -8.39 -1.98 13.11
N ARG A 613 -8.80 -2.25 11.86
CA ARG A 613 -8.09 -1.76 10.66
C ARG A 613 -8.15 -0.24 10.55
N LEU A 614 -9.06 0.42 11.27
CA LEU A 614 -9.24 1.88 11.33
C LEU A 614 -8.38 2.56 12.42
N ASP A 615 -7.56 1.82 13.17
CA ASP A 615 -6.71 2.37 14.25
C ASP A 615 -5.78 3.50 13.73
N ASP A 616 -5.25 3.35 12.52
CA ASP A 616 -4.33 4.32 11.92
C ASP A 616 -5.01 5.62 11.45
N ASP A 617 -6.35 5.70 11.40
CA ASP A 617 -7.07 6.92 11.01
C ASP A 617 -7.04 7.97 12.13
N PHE A 618 -6.77 7.55 13.37
CA PHE A 618 -6.64 8.47 14.49
C PHE A 618 -5.38 9.33 14.36
N ALA A 619 -5.57 10.61 14.06
CA ALA A 619 -4.48 11.59 13.96
C ALA A 619 -3.56 11.68 15.20
N THR A 620 -4.04 11.31 16.40
CA THR A 620 -3.21 11.22 17.61
C THR A 620 -3.68 10.11 18.55
N PHE A 621 -2.73 9.53 19.30
CA PHE A 621 -3.00 8.57 20.39
C PHE A 621 -4.08 9.07 21.38
N LYS A 622 -4.13 10.38 21.67
CA LYS A 622 -5.13 10.97 22.57
C LYS A 622 -6.57 10.91 22.02
N LYS A 623 -6.77 10.80 20.70
CA LYS A 623 -8.07 10.48 20.10
C LYS A 623 -8.35 8.97 20.17
N PHE A 624 -7.36 8.15 19.82
CA PHE A 624 -7.47 6.68 19.90
C PHE A 624 -7.82 6.17 21.30
N ASN A 625 -7.08 6.57 22.33
CA ASN A 625 -7.35 6.16 23.72
C ASN A 625 -8.69 6.68 24.29
N ARG A 626 -9.45 7.49 23.53
CA ARG A 626 -10.80 7.95 23.87
C ARG A 626 -11.91 7.16 23.16
N SER A 627 -11.61 6.36 22.14
CA SER A 627 -12.58 5.41 21.56
C SER A 627 -12.56 4.06 22.28
N LEU A 628 -11.51 3.75 23.03
CA LEU A 628 -11.37 2.52 23.81
C LEU A 628 -12.22 2.55 25.09
N LEU A 629 -12.76 1.39 25.46
CA LEU A 629 -13.45 1.14 26.71
C LEU A 629 -12.47 0.52 27.71
N ILE A 630 -12.40 1.05 28.93
CA ILE A 630 -11.52 0.50 29.98
C ILE A 630 -12.32 -0.49 30.84
N THR A 631 -11.80 -1.70 31.05
CA THR A 631 -12.40 -2.71 31.94
C THR A 631 -11.34 -3.31 32.85
N CYS A 632 -11.54 -3.24 34.16
CA CYS A 632 -10.56 -3.63 35.17
C CYS A 632 -11.25 -4.30 36.37
N SER A 633 -10.60 -5.30 36.98
CA SER A 633 -11.08 -5.89 38.24
C SER A 633 -10.88 -4.95 39.43
N ASP A 634 -11.84 -4.93 40.36
CA ASP A 634 -11.82 -4.14 41.60
C ASP A 634 -10.73 -4.58 42.59
N GLU A 635 -10.12 -5.76 42.38
CA GLU A 635 -8.96 -6.24 43.15
C GLU A 635 -7.82 -5.20 43.20
N PRO A 636 -7.03 -5.15 44.28
CA PRO A 636 -5.87 -4.26 44.38
C PRO A 636 -4.78 -4.62 43.37
N PRO A 637 -4.07 -3.62 42.78
CA PRO A 637 -2.97 -3.87 41.86
C PRO A 637 -1.79 -4.57 42.56
N ALA A 638 -1.02 -5.37 41.84
CA ALA A 638 0.29 -5.82 42.33
C ALA A 638 1.23 -4.62 42.44
N LEU A 639 2.05 -4.57 43.49
CA LEU A 639 3.01 -3.50 43.72
C LEU A 639 4.42 -3.98 43.39
N LEU A 640 5.05 -3.37 42.39
CA LEU A 640 6.46 -3.53 42.08
C LEU A 640 7.22 -2.30 42.55
N GLU A 641 7.92 -2.42 43.67
CA GLU A 641 8.75 -1.34 44.22
C GLU A 641 10.20 -1.49 43.77
N ILE A 642 10.79 -0.39 43.31
CA ILE A 642 12.18 -0.34 42.82
C ILE A 642 12.93 0.87 43.36
N THR A 643 14.22 0.69 43.63
CA THR A 643 15.14 1.79 43.98
C THR A 643 16.38 1.67 43.08
N PRO A 644 16.40 2.32 41.90
CA PRO A 644 17.54 2.26 40.99
C PRO A 644 18.83 2.71 41.67
N ASN A 645 19.84 1.84 41.71
CA ASN A 645 21.11 2.11 42.40
C ASN A 645 22.25 2.38 41.39
N ILE A 646 23.48 2.61 41.86
CA ILE A 646 24.62 2.93 40.98
C ILE A 646 24.99 1.81 39.98
N THR A 647 24.55 0.56 40.21
CA THR A 647 24.84 -0.57 39.32
C THR A 647 23.83 -0.74 38.19
N TRP A 648 22.70 -0.03 38.19
CA TRP A 648 21.72 -0.10 37.09
C TRP A 648 22.27 0.62 35.84
N PRO A 649 22.06 0.12 34.61
CA PRO A 649 22.36 0.89 33.40
C PRO A 649 21.64 2.26 33.34
N ASP A 650 22.14 3.20 32.53
CA ASP A 650 21.48 4.50 32.29
C ASP A 650 20.19 4.39 31.46
N THR A 651 20.01 3.27 30.74
CA THR A 651 18.75 2.92 30.07
C THR A 651 18.42 1.47 30.38
N VAL A 652 17.24 1.25 30.92
CA VAL A 652 16.65 -0.06 31.22
C VAL A 652 15.23 -0.10 30.67
N TYR A 653 14.58 -1.25 30.61
CA TYR A 653 13.31 -1.42 29.93
C TYR A 653 12.27 -2.02 30.85
N TYR A 654 11.05 -1.49 30.84
CA TYR A 654 9.90 -2.19 31.40
C TYR A 654 9.23 -3.01 30.29
N ASN A 655 8.89 -4.26 30.56
CA ASN A 655 8.29 -5.17 29.59
C ASN A 655 7.35 -6.18 30.26
N SER A 656 6.62 -6.94 29.46
CA SER A 656 5.90 -8.12 29.94
C SER A 656 6.87 -9.28 30.14
N PHE A 657 6.68 -10.07 31.20
CA PHE A 657 7.46 -11.28 31.46
C PHE A 657 7.24 -12.36 30.38
N THR A 658 6.02 -12.47 29.88
CA THR A 658 5.57 -13.55 28.99
C THR A 658 5.62 -13.20 27.51
N HIS A 659 5.43 -11.93 27.15
CA HIS A 659 5.34 -11.46 25.76
C HIS A 659 6.42 -10.41 25.47
N GLY A 660 7.08 -10.55 24.32
CA GLY A 660 7.97 -9.53 23.79
C GLY A 660 7.21 -8.31 23.25
N ASN A 661 7.93 -7.20 23.09
CA ASN A 661 7.51 -6.00 22.38
C ASN A 661 6.16 -5.41 22.88
N MET A 662 6.06 -5.25 24.20
CA MET A 662 4.90 -4.64 24.87
C MET A 662 5.23 -3.33 25.60
N GLY A 663 6.47 -3.15 26.06
CA GLY A 663 6.88 -1.99 26.87
C GLY A 663 8.03 -1.20 26.25
N TRP A 664 8.67 -0.34 27.04
CA TRP A 664 9.67 0.62 26.54
C TRP A 664 10.63 1.15 27.62
N LYS A 665 11.29 2.27 27.33
CA LYS A 665 12.48 2.76 28.02
C LYS A 665 12.21 3.46 29.35
N ILE A 666 13.04 3.12 30.32
CA ILE A 666 13.30 3.89 31.54
C ILE A 666 14.72 4.44 31.45
N HIS A 667 14.83 5.76 31.43
CA HIS A 667 16.10 6.47 31.57
C HIS A 667 16.41 6.65 33.05
N ILE A 668 17.58 6.19 33.50
CA ILE A 668 18.04 6.29 34.89
C ILE A 668 19.02 7.45 34.99
N VAL A 669 18.73 8.46 35.82
CA VAL A 669 19.51 9.71 35.91
C VAL A 669 19.99 10.03 37.33
N ASP A 670 21.10 10.75 37.47
CA ASP A 670 21.54 11.26 38.79
C ASP A 670 20.78 12.53 39.22
N ASN A 671 20.37 13.34 38.23
CA ASN A 671 19.72 14.63 38.44
C ASN A 671 18.81 15.01 37.27
N TYR A 672 17.56 15.36 37.60
CA TYR A 672 16.56 15.86 36.66
C TYR A 672 16.95 17.19 35.98
N SER A 673 17.92 17.94 36.51
CA SER A 673 18.36 19.22 35.93
C SER A 673 18.84 19.11 34.48
N LYS A 674 19.58 18.04 34.12
CA LYS A 674 20.11 17.82 32.76
C LYS A 674 19.00 17.74 31.70
N LEU A 675 17.78 17.31 32.07
CA LEU A 675 16.65 17.17 31.14
C LEU A 675 16.08 18.53 30.68
N ARG A 676 16.29 19.60 31.45
CA ARG A 676 15.84 20.97 31.07
C ARG A 676 16.75 21.62 30.01
N SER A 677 17.95 21.09 29.80
CA SER A 677 18.89 21.58 28.79
C SER A 677 18.61 21.04 27.39
N ALA A 678 17.80 19.98 27.26
CA ALA A 678 17.47 19.33 26.00
C ALA A 678 16.25 19.96 25.29
N ALA A 679 16.27 21.29 25.14
CA ALA A 679 15.51 21.91 24.06
C ALA A 679 16.07 21.42 22.71
N PRO A 680 15.26 21.32 21.64
CA PRO A 680 15.79 20.94 20.33
C PRO A 680 16.78 22.00 19.88
N CYS A 681 18.07 21.62 19.81
CA CYS A 681 19.05 22.40 19.08
C CYS A 681 18.66 22.32 17.60
N LEU A 682 17.95 23.34 17.11
CA LEU A 682 17.78 23.58 15.69
C LEU A 682 19.18 23.69 15.09
N SER A 683 19.56 22.68 14.32
CA SER A 683 20.86 22.62 13.65
C SER A 683 20.89 23.68 12.56
N LEU A 684 21.28 24.90 12.93
CA LEU A 684 21.62 26.01 12.06
C LEU A 684 22.96 25.76 11.33
N THR A 685 23.08 24.59 10.71
CA THR A 685 23.75 24.47 9.41
C THR A 685 22.96 25.31 8.40
N TRP A 686 23.59 25.73 7.30
CA TRP A 686 23.04 26.75 6.37
C TRP A 686 22.93 28.18 6.93
N LEU A 687 24.04 28.72 7.44
CA LEU A 687 24.28 30.19 7.43
C LEU A 687 25.77 30.59 7.53
N SER A 688 26.65 29.72 8.02
CA SER A 688 28.09 29.98 8.19
C SER A 688 28.91 30.13 6.90
N ALA A 689 28.39 29.72 5.74
CA ALA A 689 29.12 29.77 4.47
C ALA A 689 29.37 31.19 3.92
N LEU A 690 28.50 32.17 4.26
CA LEU A 690 28.54 33.51 3.68
C LEU A 690 29.56 34.47 4.33
N SER A 691 30.09 34.13 5.52
CA SER A 691 31.11 34.96 6.19
C SER A 691 32.55 34.74 5.64
N GLY A 692 32.79 33.62 4.94
CA GLY A 692 34.12 33.25 4.45
C GLY A 692 34.55 33.98 3.16
N VAL A 693 33.60 34.37 2.31
CA VAL A 693 33.88 34.92 0.97
C VAL A 693 34.25 36.41 1.03
N LEU A 694 33.62 37.17 1.95
CA LEU A 694 33.81 38.62 2.04
C LEU A 694 35.23 39.03 2.48
N LEU A 695 35.96 38.14 3.17
CA LEU A 695 37.33 38.41 3.63
C LEU A 695 38.40 38.14 2.56
N LEU A 696 38.07 37.39 1.51
CA LEU A 696 38.99 37.07 0.40
C LEU A 696 38.94 38.07 -0.75
N LEU A 697 37.91 38.91 -0.82
CA LEU A 697 37.75 40.01 -1.80
C LEU A 697 38.36 41.35 -1.33
N LEU A 698 39.08 41.36 -0.21
CA LEU A 698 39.84 42.51 0.31
C LEU A 698 41.36 42.29 0.31
N LEU A 699 41.83 41.17 -0.26
CA LEU A 699 43.25 40.79 -0.32
C LEU A 699 43.63 40.18 -1.70
N LYS A 700 43.18 40.81 -2.78
CA LYS A 700 43.79 40.72 -4.13
C LYS A 700 43.34 41.87 -5.03
#